data_AF-A0A101WK26-F1
#
_entry.id   AF-A0A101WK26-F1
#
_cell.length_a   1.000
_cell.length_b   1.000
_cell.length_c   1.000
_cell.angle_alpha   90.00
_cell.angle_beta   90.00
_cell.angle_gamma   90.00
#
_symmetry.space_group_name_H-M   'P 1'
#
loop_
_entity.id
_entity.type
_entity.pdbx_description
1 polymer ?
#
loop_
_entity_poly.entity_id
_entity_poly.type
_entity_poly.pdbx_seq_one_letter_code
_entity_poly.pdbx_strand_id
1 'polypeptide(L)'
;MQQIDYRKLFINVDCAMIVFLEDDFSLADTEVDKSKFLYSISRMDVESRKDFVSELEKNHSVFALSLKSYSNCMDKLFPLIECWNEEVIRDDIESAMDIIKIRDPAQYDSLSGLYNAIELPNVDQLAKLLLKYGLCINIPPCYQRIFDEYLLSENRWKPFRIYANFDAENSRSFKCDLQEFYKNTINEFTCLCCIIDNELSGEKRAKNIIDEIRSFNTDKRNSIIGAIVTSHEKTENIDEHVFLEYVNKSLAQNNLQSAILKSTYNYAISKLKDELVKGLFDSFSKATINRNIAFYLSQMAVYEGVANYQIINTWISTMCDFELSKSNVILYIVRLTNLINQVEIENYEISDDLNMLNTFEAFDYNVNKFYQPPAAGDVLIDNDGNVYILVGQDCDIMMSETRKRRNAISELIPAQIVSQTEMFKLKNNLNYMMINNFRKSPEDTPSCIKIDYTKRVYLENELINLCTYNPDGKCCISLDTVLPDDRAKIMMPYLVEYYGEMQKYFNSIKTLKSQAGEAFDIFLDNTYAPRLISVHKYEEESANKLSYPLRRICRLTETYILYLYKLYLEYRGRQPYNTINLARCQTLDIPITDSAISGEMSIQVILSGDRNTNSKPAKLPWEISRSEVLRMLSKFNVDSMPTDKKDYIALEAEETNIRLENGQALKVTKKSKPAVKLEIIRSYIGY
;
A
#
# COMPACT_ATOMS: atom_id res chain seq x y z
N MET A 1 4.18 -20.04 14.16
CA MET A 1 3.78 -19.53 12.83
C MET A 1 2.89 -20.59 12.20
N GLN A 2 1.70 -20.26 11.69
CA GLN A 2 0.89 -21.25 10.97
C GLN A 2 1.49 -21.40 9.57
N GLN A 3 2.04 -22.57 9.25
CA GLN A 3 2.39 -22.91 7.88
C GLN A 3 1.14 -22.77 6.99
N ILE A 4 1.32 -22.14 5.83
CA ILE A 4 0.24 -22.01 4.85
C ILE A 4 -0.03 -23.43 4.30
N ASP A 5 -1.30 -23.77 4.12
CA ASP A 5 -1.70 -24.99 3.41
C ASP A 5 -1.37 -24.82 1.91
N TYR A 6 -0.68 -25.79 1.30
CA TYR A 6 -0.32 -25.74 -0.12
C TYR A 6 -1.56 -25.60 -1.02
N ARG A 7 -2.71 -26.13 -0.60
CA ARG A 7 -3.99 -25.91 -1.30
C ARG A 7 -4.35 -24.43 -1.36
N LYS A 8 -4.25 -23.74 -0.22
CA LYS A 8 -4.53 -22.29 -0.16
C LYS A 8 -3.53 -21.53 -1.00
N LEU A 9 -2.25 -21.88 -0.96
CA LEU A 9 -1.21 -21.24 -1.78
C LEU A 9 -1.55 -21.38 -3.27
N PHE A 10 -1.68 -22.61 -3.77
CA PHE A 10 -1.84 -22.88 -5.20
C PHE A 10 -3.18 -22.38 -5.77
N ILE A 11 -4.27 -22.37 -4.97
CA ILE A 11 -5.54 -21.77 -5.39
C ILE A 11 -5.42 -20.24 -5.52
N ASN A 12 -4.75 -19.57 -4.58
CA ASN A 12 -4.64 -18.10 -4.62
C ASN A 12 -3.74 -17.60 -5.74
N VAL A 13 -2.73 -18.38 -6.13
CA VAL A 13 -1.86 -18.08 -7.28
C VAL A 13 -2.41 -18.60 -8.61
N ASP A 14 -3.63 -19.16 -8.62
CA ASP A 14 -4.27 -19.77 -9.80
C ASP A 14 -3.37 -20.78 -10.53
N CYS A 15 -2.72 -21.67 -9.77
CA CYS A 15 -1.81 -22.67 -10.34
C CYS A 15 -2.60 -23.80 -11.01
N ALA A 16 -2.53 -23.90 -12.33
CA ALA A 16 -3.20 -24.97 -13.06
C ALA A 16 -2.37 -26.26 -13.15
N MET A 17 -1.04 -26.17 -13.16
CA MET A 17 -0.14 -27.31 -13.35
C MET A 17 1.17 -27.16 -12.58
N ILE A 18 1.67 -28.28 -12.04
CA ILE A 18 3.00 -28.34 -11.41
C ILE A 18 3.93 -29.22 -12.25
N VAL A 19 5.14 -28.73 -12.54
CA VAL A 19 6.19 -29.49 -13.21
C VAL A 19 7.35 -29.69 -12.22
N PHE A 20 7.67 -30.95 -11.95
CA PHE A 20 8.84 -31.34 -11.19
C PHE A 20 9.97 -31.69 -12.16
N LEU A 21 11.13 -31.08 -11.99
CA LEU A 21 12.37 -31.52 -12.62
C LEU A 21 13.24 -32.05 -11.48
N GLU A 22 13.15 -33.35 -11.21
CA GLU A 22 13.63 -33.99 -9.98
C GLU A 22 13.86 -35.49 -10.24
N ASP A 23 15.04 -36.00 -9.84
CA ASP A 23 15.45 -37.39 -10.09
C ASP A 23 15.27 -38.32 -8.89
N ASP A 24 14.93 -37.78 -7.70
CA ASP A 24 14.56 -38.58 -6.53
C ASP A 24 13.21 -39.33 -6.69
N PHE A 25 12.41 -38.98 -7.70
CA PHE A 25 11.19 -39.73 -8.02
C PHE A 25 11.55 -41.10 -8.62
N SER A 26 11.03 -42.16 -8.01
CA SER A 26 11.21 -43.54 -8.47
C SER A 26 9.86 -44.22 -8.70
N LEU A 27 9.83 -45.29 -9.50
CA LEU A 27 8.68 -46.19 -9.54
C LEU A 27 8.65 -47.02 -8.25
N ALA A 28 7.46 -47.40 -7.79
CA ALA A 28 7.34 -48.31 -6.65
C ALA A 28 8.10 -49.63 -6.92
N ASP A 29 8.91 -50.11 -5.96
CA ASP A 29 9.91 -51.19 -6.11
C ASP A 29 9.34 -52.62 -6.28
N THR A 30 8.17 -52.77 -6.88
CA THR A 30 7.53 -54.06 -7.18
C THR A 30 6.79 -53.92 -8.50
N GLU A 31 6.65 -55.02 -9.25
CA GLU A 31 5.83 -55.11 -10.47
C GLU A 31 4.61 -54.16 -10.39
N VAL A 32 4.41 -53.33 -11.42
CA VAL A 32 3.31 -52.36 -11.44
C VAL A 32 2.01 -53.13 -11.25
N ASP A 33 1.44 -53.04 -10.05
CA ASP A 33 0.18 -53.67 -9.74
C ASP A 33 -0.92 -53.05 -10.62
N LYS A 34 -1.67 -53.92 -11.30
CA LYS A 34 -2.79 -53.55 -12.15
C LYS A 34 -3.82 -52.74 -11.39
N SER A 35 -4.10 -53.10 -10.13
CA SER A 35 -5.07 -52.37 -9.31
C SER A 35 -4.60 -50.93 -9.07
N LYS A 36 -3.36 -50.77 -8.59
CA LYS A 36 -2.73 -49.46 -8.35
C LYS A 36 -2.59 -48.59 -9.60
N PHE A 37 -2.21 -49.19 -10.73
CA PHE A 37 -2.11 -48.48 -12.01
C PHE A 37 -3.47 -47.93 -12.46
N LEU A 38 -4.50 -48.78 -12.47
CA LEU A 38 -5.82 -48.38 -12.90
C LEU A 38 -6.50 -47.44 -11.89
N TYR A 39 -6.18 -47.55 -10.60
CA TYR A 39 -6.56 -46.54 -9.60
C TYR A 39 -6.01 -45.16 -9.98
N SER A 40 -4.71 -45.09 -10.27
CA SER A 40 -4.04 -43.83 -10.65
C SER A 40 -4.60 -43.25 -11.95
N ILE A 41 -4.75 -44.07 -12.99
CA ILE A 41 -5.37 -43.69 -14.27
C ILE A 41 -6.82 -43.19 -14.07
N SER A 42 -7.57 -43.85 -13.19
CA SER A 42 -8.97 -43.50 -12.94
C SER A 42 -9.09 -42.20 -12.18
N ARG A 43 -8.09 -41.75 -11.41
CA ARG A 43 -8.12 -40.46 -10.71
C ARG A 43 -7.38 -39.34 -11.43
N MET A 44 -6.48 -39.66 -12.36
CA MET A 44 -5.77 -38.69 -13.18
C MET A 44 -6.69 -37.66 -13.85
N ASP A 45 -6.19 -36.43 -14.02
CA ASP A 45 -6.82 -35.38 -14.82
C ASP A 45 -7.15 -35.90 -16.24
N VAL A 46 -8.31 -35.49 -16.76
CA VAL A 46 -8.88 -36.04 -18.00
C VAL A 46 -8.02 -35.67 -19.21
N GLU A 47 -7.55 -34.41 -19.30
CA GLU A 47 -6.71 -33.97 -20.41
C GLU A 47 -5.33 -34.62 -20.31
N SER A 48 -4.71 -34.61 -19.12
CA SER A 48 -3.42 -35.29 -18.91
C SER A 48 -3.48 -36.78 -19.24
N ARG A 49 -4.61 -37.45 -18.97
CA ARG A 49 -4.80 -38.86 -19.34
C ARG A 49 -4.95 -39.04 -20.85
N LYS A 50 -5.61 -38.11 -21.56
CA LYS A 50 -5.66 -38.15 -23.03
C LYS A 50 -4.26 -37.99 -23.63
N ASP A 51 -3.44 -37.10 -23.07
CA ASP A 51 -2.06 -36.91 -23.51
C ASP A 51 -1.24 -38.17 -23.27
N PHE A 52 -1.35 -38.74 -22.06
CA PHE A 52 -0.71 -40.02 -21.71
C PHE A 52 -1.08 -41.13 -22.69
N VAL A 53 -2.37 -41.33 -22.97
CA VAL A 53 -2.85 -42.34 -23.92
C VAL A 53 -2.34 -42.04 -25.34
N SER A 54 -2.32 -40.78 -25.77
CA SER A 54 -1.85 -40.38 -27.10
C SER A 54 -0.34 -40.60 -27.28
N GLU A 55 0.46 -40.40 -26.23
CA GLU A 55 1.88 -40.76 -26.24
C GLU A 55 2.08 -42.27 -26.23
N LEU A 56 1.25 -43.01 -25.50
CA LEU A 56 1.21 -44.47 -25.47
C LEU A 56 0.86 -45.08 -26.83
N GLU A 57 -0.08 -44.49 -27.57
CA GLU A 57 -0.53 -44.95 -28.90
C GLU A 57 0.63 -45.09 -29.90
N LYS A 58 1.72 -44.29 -29.73
CA LYS A 58 2.91 -44.33 -30.61
C LYS A 58 3.67 -45.65 -30.55
N ASN A 59 3.75 -46.26 -29.36
CA ASN A 59 4.59 -47.45 -29.11
C ASN A 59 3.77 -48.68 -28.69
N HIS A 60 2.55 -48.50 -28.16
CA HIS A 60 1.71 -49.56 -27.60
C HIS A 60 0.22 -49.35 -27.95
N SER A 61 -0.11 -49.27 -29.24
CA SER A 61 -1.47 -48.95 -29.73
C SER A 61 -2.59 -49.85 -29.18
N VAL A 62 -2.36 -51.16 -29.06
CA VAL A 62 -3.38 -52.11 -28.55
C VAL A 62 -3.69 -51.87 -27.06
N PHE A 63 -2.64 -51.67 -26.25
CA PHE A 63 -2.79 -51.36 -24.83
C PHE A 63 -3.43 -49.98 -24.65
N ALA A 64 -3.02 -48.99 -25.44
CA ALA A 64 -3.59 -47.64 -25.42
C ALA A 64 -5.10 -47.64 -25.74
N LEU A 65 -5.55 -48.41 -26.74
CA LEU A 65 -6.97 -48.57 -27.07
C LEU A 65 -7.77 -49.23 -25.93
N SER A 66 -7.18 -50.25 -25.29
CA SER A 66 -7.80 -50.93 -24.14
C SER A 66 -7.94 -49.97 -22.96
N LEU A 67 -6.89 -49.20 -22.67
CA LEU A 67 -6.88 -48.20 -21.60
C LEU A 67 -7.85 -47.04 -21.87
N LYS A 68 -7.95 -46.60 -23.12
CA LYS A 68 -8.92 -45.57 -23.57
C LYS A 68 -10.36 -46.05 -23.38
N SER A 69 -10.64 -47.30 -23.74
CA SER A 69 -11.97 -47.91 -23.58
C SER A 69 -12.36 -48.02 -22.12
N TYR A 70 -11.43 -48.50 -21.28
CA TYR A 70 -11.59 -48.54 -19.83
C TYR A 70 -11.83 -47.13 -19.26
N SER A 71 -10.98 -46.16 -19.59
CA SER A 71 -11.06 -44.79 -19.06
C SER A 71 -12.38 -44.12 -19.41
N ASN A 72 -12.85 -44.27 -20.66
CA ASN A 72 -14.14 -43.73 -21.10
C ASN A 72 -15.34 -44.37 -20.38
N CYS A 73 -15.25 -45.65 -20.03
CA CYS A 73 -16.27 -46.33 -19.23
C CYS A 73 -16.22 -45.83 -17.78
N MET A 74 -15.03 -45.78 -17.20
CA MET A 74 -14.81 -45.32 -15.83
C MET A 74 -15.23 -43.86 -15.64
N ASP A 75 -15.00 -42.97 -16.61
CA ASP A 75 -15.41 -41.56 -16.53
C ASP A 75 -16.92 -41.37 -16.38
N LYS A 76 -17.72 -42.24 -17.01
CA LYS A 76 -19.19 -42.22 -16.87
C LYS A 76 -19.64 -42.65 -15.48
N LEU A 77 -18.86 -43.52 -14.84
CA LEU A 77 -19.15 -44.11 -13.53
C LEU A 77 -18.48 -43.35 -12.40
N PHE A 78 -17.48 -42.54 -12.69
CA PHE A 78 -16.72 -41.76 -11.72
C PHE A 78 -17.60 -40.90 -10.79
N PRO A 79 -18.67 -40.23 -11.27
CA PRO A 79 -19.57 -39.46 -10.40
C PRO A 79 -20.38 -40.29 -9.41
N LEU A 80 -20.42 -41.63 -9.57
CA LEU A 80 -21.10 -42.51 -8.62
C LEU A 80 -20.38 -42.59 -7.28
N ILE A 81 -19.12 -42.16 -7.19
CA ILE A 81 -18.34 -42.10 -5.94
C ILE A 81 -18.21 -40.63 -5.56
N GLU A 82 -18.79 -40.25 -4.41
CA GLU A 82 -18.90 -38.86 -4.00
C GLU A 82 -17.58 -38.35 -3.42
N CYS A 83 -16.94 -39.15 -2.55
CA CYS A 83 -15.67 -38.82 -1.90
C CYS A 83 -14.66 -39.97 -2.03
N TRP A 84 -13.78 -39.89 -3.02
CA TRP A 84 -12.80 -40.94 -3.30
C TRP A 84 -11.83 -41.19 -2.15
N ASN A 85 -11.44 -40.15 -1.40
CA ASN A 85 -10.48 -40.28 -0.30
C ASN A 85 -11.07 -40.97 0.95
N GLU A 86 -12.39 -41.01 1.07
CA GLU A 86 -13.09 -41.63 2.21
C GLU A 86 -13.68 -42.99 1.85
N GLU A 87 -14.15 -43.15 0.61
CA GLU A 87 -14.87 -44.35 0.18
C GLU A 87 -13.96 -45.41 -0.47
N VAL A 88 -12.88 -45.00 -1.15
CA VAL A 88 -12.00 -45.90 -1.92
C VAL A 88 -10.69 -46.11 -1.18
N ILE A 89 -10.25 -47.37 -1.07
CA ILE A 89 -8.95 -47.70 -0.48
C ILE A 89 -7.85 -47.15 -1.40
N ARG A 90 -6.90 -46.41 -0.83
CA ARG A 90 -5.80 -45.80 -1.60
C ARG A 90 -5.02 -46.88 -2.35
N ASP A 91 -4.71 -46.60 -3.61
CA ASP A 91 -3.99 -47.48 -4.54
C ASP A 91 -4.76 -48.77 -4.90
N ASP A 92 -6.06 -48.86 -4.61
CA ASP A 92 -6.87 -50.03 -4.91
C ASP A 92 -8.14 -49.66 -5.71
N ILE A 93 -8.14 -49.94 -7.01
CA ILE A 93 -9.29 -49.69 -7.89
C ILE A 93 -10.43 -50.68 -7.64
N GLU A 94 -10.13 -51.88 -7.12
CA GLU A 94 -11.13 -52.92 -6.92
C GLU A 94 -12.15 -52.49 -5.86
N SER A 95 -11.69 -51.80 -4.81
CA SER A 95 -12.57 -51.15 -3.83
C SER A 95 -13.54 -50.13 -4.45
N ALA A 96 -13.11 -49.36 -5.47
CA ALA A 96 -13.99 -48.46 -6.22
C ALA A 96 -15.00 -49.24 -7.07
N MET A 97 -14.55 -50.34 -7.69
CA MET A 97 -15.40 -51.21 -8.49
C MET A 97 -16.49 -51.90 -7.64
N ASP A 98 -16.19 -52.26 -6.39
CA ASP A 98 -17.17 -52.82 -5.45
C ASP A 98 -18.27 -51.80 -5.10
N ILE A 99 -17.93 -50.53 -4.94
CA ILE A 99 -18.91 -49.45 -4.74
C ILE A 99 -19.79 -49.30 -5.99
N ILE A 100 -19.17 -49.28 -7.18
CA ILE A 100 -19.87 -49.19 -8.46
C ILE A 100 -20.81 -50.39 -8.64
N LYS A 101 -20.38 -51.60 -8.27
CA LYS A 101 -21.21 -52.81 -8.31
C LYS A 101 -22.50 -52.67 -7.52
N ILE A 102 -22.44 -52.01 -6.36
CA ILE A 102 -23.60 -51.77 -5.51
C ILE A 102 -24.50 -50.67 -6.09
N ARG A 103 -23.90 -49.60 -6.62
CA ARG A 103 -24.63 -48.39 -7.06
C ARG A 103 -25.20 -48.49 -8.48
N ASP A 104 -24.49 -49.12 -9.40
CA ASP A 104 -24.91 -49.37 -10.78
C ASP A 104 -24.45 -50.76 -11.28
N PRO A 105 -25.17 -51.83 -10.89
CA PRO A 105 -24.81 -53.20 -11.28
C PRO A 105 -24.79 -53.43 -12.80
N ALA A 106 -25.60 -52.68 -13.56
CA ALA A 106 -25.76 -52.89 -15.00
C ALA A 106 -24.52 -52.43 -15.78
N GLN A 107 -23.90 -51.33 -15.36
CA GLN A 107 -22.67 -50.84 -15.98
C GLN A 107 -21.40 -51.46 -15.38
N TYR A 108 -21.48 -52.04 -14.17
CA TYR A 108 -20.38 -52.77 -13.55
C TYR A 108 -19.87 -53.93 -14.42
N ASP A 109 -20.76 -54.74 -15.02
CA ASP A 109 -20.34 -55.89 -15.83
C ASP A 109 -19.49 -55.46 -17.03
N SER A 110 -19.83 -54.33 -17.65
CA SER A 110 -19.04 -53.73 -18.73
C SER A 110 -17.68 -53.23 -18.25
N LEU A 111 -17.62 -52.58 -17.08
CA LEU A 111 -16.37 -52.10 -16.48
C LEU A 111 -15.48 -53.27 -16.07
N SER A 112 -16.04 -54.32 -15.48
CA SER A 112 -15.34 -55.54 -15.07
C SER A 112 -14.75 -56.28 -16.27
N GLY A 113 -15.50 -56.39 -17.37
CA GLY A 113 -14.99 -56.94 -18.63
C GLY A 113 -13.78 -56.16 -19.17
N LEU A 114 -13.86 -54.82 -19.17
CA LEU A 114 -12.75 -53.96 -19.59
C LEU A 114 -11.56 -54.02 -18.64
N TYR A 115 -11.78 -54.05 -17.33
CA TYR A 115 -10.74 -54.26 -16.32
C TYR A 115 -9.99 -55.55 -16.59
N ASN A 116 -10.70 -56.68 -16.72
CA ASN A 116 -10.09 -58.00 -16.93
C ASN A 116 -9.31 -58.08 -18.25
N ALA A 117 -9.76 -57.40 -19.30
CA ALA A 117 -9.10 -57.38 -20.61
C ALA A 117 -7.79 -56.58 -20.66
N ILE A 118 -7.49 -55.76 -19.65
CA ILE A 118 -6.23 -55.01 -19.60
C ILE A 118 -5.08 -55.93 -19.18
N GLU A 119 -4.11 -56.10 -20.08
CA GLU A 119 -2.82 -56.73 -19.80
C GLU A 119 -1.73 -55.65 -19.77
N LEU A 120 -1.00 -55.56 -18.65
CA LEU A 120 0.05 -54.56 -18.48
C LEU A 120 1.31 -54.95 -19.29
N PRO A 121 1.84 -54.05 -20.14
CA PRO A 121 3.14 -54.23 -20.78
C PRO A 121 4.27 -54.29 -19.76
N ASN A 122 5.46 -54.75 -20.20
CA ASN A 122 6.65 -54.75 -19.36
C ASN A 122 6.94 -53.33 -18.83
N VAL A 123 7.08 -53.21 -17.50
CA VAL A 123 7.30 -51.96 -16.76
C VAL A 123 8.47 -51.16 -17.33
N ASP A 124 9.56 -51.84 -17.71
CA ASP A 124 10.77 -51.17 -18.25
C ASP A 124 10.49 -50.38 -19.54
N GLN A 125 9.51 -50.83 -20.34
CA GLN A 125 9.13 -50.17 -21.59
C GLN A 125 8.26 -48.93 -21.34
N LEU A 126 7.54 -48.90 -20.22
CA LEU A 126 6.63 -47.81 -19.84
C LEU A 126 7.24 -46.85 -18.82
N ALA A 127 8.35 -47.23 -18.18
CA ALA A 127 8.90 -46.56 -17.01
C ALA A 127 9.05 -45.04 -17.18
N LYS A 128 9.62 -44.59 -18.31
CA LYS A 128 9.77 -43.16 -18.62
C LYS A 128 8.44 -42.42 -18.67
N LEU A 129 7.43 -43.03 -19.29
CA LEU A 129 6.12 -42.42 -19.48
C LEU A 129 5.30 -42.44 -18.18
N LEU A 130 5.36 -43.55 -17.43
CA LEU A 130 4.73 -43.65 -16.10
C LEU A 130 5.30 -42.59 -15.16
N LEU A 131 6.64 -42.42 -15.16
CA LEU A 131 7.30 -41.40 -14.38
C LEU A 131 6.87 -39.99 -14.81
N LYS A 132 6.89 -39.68 -16.12
CA LYS A 132 6.47 -38.38 -16.66
C LYS A 132 5.10 -37.94 -16.15
N TYR A 133 4.15 -38.86 -16.11
CA TYR A 133 2.76 -38.60 -15.74
C TYR A 133 2.44 -38.92 -14.27
N GLY A 134 3.45 -39.32 -13.48
CA GLY A 134 3.32 -39.56 -12.05
C GLY A 134 2.48 -40.79 -11.67
N LEU A 135 2.48 -41.81 -12.51
CA LEU A 135 1.75 -43.06 -12.28
C LEU A 135 2.63 -44.07 -11.54
N CYS A 136 2.10 -44.63 -10.44
CA CYS A 136 2.79 -45.65 -9.63
C CYS A 136 4.17 -45.21 -9.08
N ILE A 137 4.33 -43.92 -8.78
CA ILE A 137 5.58 -43.35 -8.26
C ILE A 137 5.67 -43.42 -6.73
N ASN A 138 6.89 -43.45 -6.22
CA ASN A 138 7.23 -43.11 -4.86
C ASN A 138 7.47 -41.60 -4.77
N ILE A 139 6.75 -40.92 -3.88
CA ILE A 139 6.85 -39.47 -3.71
C ILE A 139 7.97 -39.17 -2.69
N PRO A 140 8.95 -38.33 -3.02
CA PRO A 140 9.97 -37.90 -2.08
C PRO A 140 9.35 -37.19 -0.85
N PRO A 141 9.85 -37.44 0.38
CA PRO A 141 9.27 -36.86 1.61
C PRO A 141 9.20 -35.33 1.64
N CYS A 142 10.06 -34.65 0.89
CA CYS A 142 10.05 -33.19 0.78
C CYS A 142 8.82 -32.65 0.03
N TYR A 143 8.22 -33.44 -0.86
CA TYR A 143 7.07 -33.05 -1.69
C TYR A 143 5.75 -33.66 -1.21
N GLN A 144 5.77 -34.58 -0.25
CA GLN A 144 4.58 -35.30 0.24
C GLN A 144 3.40 -34.38 0.54
N ARG A 145 3.66 -33.23 1.20
CA ARG A 145 2.62 -32.24 1.51
C ARG A 145 1.97 -31.62 0.28
N ILE A 146 2.74 -31.35 -0.79
CA ILE A 146 2.19 -30.83 -2.05
C ILE A 146 1.22 -31.84 -2.66
N PHE A 147 1.58 -33.13 -2.61
CA PHE A 147 0.73 -34.20 -3.12
C PHE A 147 -0.53 -34.38 -2.29
N ASP A 148 -0.41 -34.51 -0.98
CA ASP A 148 -1.55 -34.78 -0.10
C ASP A 148 -2.49 -33.56 0.05
N GLU A 149 -1.93 -32.35 0.19
CA GLU A 149 -2.72 -31.13 0.40
C GLU A 149 -3.31 -30.57 -0.90
N TYR A 150 -2.62 -30.72 -2.05
CA TYR A 150 -3.03 -30.11 -3.32
C TYR A 150 -3.28 -31.12 -4.45
N LEU A 151 -2.24 -31.79 -4.96
CA LEU A 151 -2.34 -32.55 -6.22
C LEU A 151 -3.34 -33.71 -6.16
N LEU A 152 -3.37 -34.45 -5.06
CA LEU A 152 -4.21 -35.65 -4.85
C LEU A 152 -5.42 -35.37 -3.93
N SER A 153 -5.62 -34.11 -3.55
CA SER A 153 -6.62 -33.71 -2.54
C SER A 153 -8.07 -33.78 -3.02
N GLU A 154 -8.28 -33.73 -4.34
CA GLU A 154 -9.60 -33.82 -4.98
C GLU A 154 -9.83 -35.22 -5.58
N ASN A 155 -11.08 -35.57 -5.88
CA ASN A 155 -11.41 -36.86 -6.49
C ASN A 155 -10.57 -37.08 -7.77
N ARG A 156 -10.52 -36.07 -8.63
CA ARG A 156 -9.58 -35.99 -9.74
C ARG A 156 -8.31 -35.30 -9.31
N TRP A 157 -7.18 -35.90 -9.64
CA TRP A 157 -5.87 -35.32 -9.39
C TRP A 157 -5.68 -34.07 -10.25
N LYS A 158 -5.00 -33.07 -9.70
CA LYS A 158 -4.54 -31.92 -10.50
C LYS A 158 -3.45 -32.38 -11.48
N PRO A 159 -3.31 -31.73 -12.65
CA PRO A 159 -2.31 -32.12 -13.62
C PRO A 159 -0.91 -31.75 -13.12
N PHE A 160 0.03 -32.68 -13.29
CA PHE A 160 1.45 -32.45 -13.04
C PHE A 160 2.31 -33.26 -14.01
N ARG A 161 3.61 -32.93 -14.10
CA ARG A 161 4.61 -33.68 -14.87
C ARG A 161 5.89 -33.83 -14.07
N ILE A 162 6.63 -34.91 -14.32
CA ILE A 162 7.91 -35.19 -13.68
C ILE A 162 8.97 -35.45 -14.76
N TYR A 163 10.09 -34.75 -14.68
CA TYR A 163 11.25 -34.95 -15.54
C TYR A 163 12.46 -35.30 -14.67
N ALA A 164 12.84 -36.58 -14.65
CA ALA A 164 13.98 -37.06 -13.85
C ALA A 164 15.36 -36.74 -14.45
N ASN A 165 15.41 -36.18 -15.66
CA ASN A 165 16.64 -35.63 -16.22
C ASN A 165 16.31 -34.47 -17.17
N PHE A 166 17.34 -33.76 -17.64
CA PHE A 166 17.18 -32.68 -18.62
C PHE A 166 18.11 -32.85 -19.84
N ASP A 167 18.03 -34.03 -20.46
CA ASP A 167 18.65 -34.30 -21.76
C ASP A 167 17.88 -33.62 -22.92
N ALA A 168 18.35 -33.80 -24.16
CA ALA A 168 17.73 -33.18 -25.33
C ALA A 168 16.29 -33.67 -25.62
N GLU A 169 15.95 -34.89 -25.20
CA GLU A 169 14.60 -35.46 -25.36
C GLU A 169 13.65 -34.82 -24.35
N ASN A 170 14.04 -34.83 -23.06
CA ASN A 170 13.24 -34.26 -21.98
C ASN A 170 13.13 -32.74 -22.05
N SER A 171 14.19 -32.03 -22.45
CA SER A 171 14.14 -30.60 -22.73
C SER A 171 13.13 -30.27 -23.84
N ARG A 172 13.11 -31.05 -24.94
CA ARG A 172 12.11 -30.87 -26.01
C ARG A 172 10.71 -31.17 -25.52
N SER A 173 10.52 -32.24 -24.75
CA SER A 173 9.20 -32.56 -24.19
C SER A 173 8.72 -31.46 -23.24
N PHE A 174 9.58 -30.97 -22.34
CA PHE A 174 9.24 -29.88 -21.44
C PHE A 174 8.80 -28.62 -22.20
N LYS A 175 9.51 -28.27 -23.28
CA LYS A 175 9.13 -27.16 -24.16
C LYS A 175 7.77 -27.36 -24.82
N CYS A 176 7.46 -28.58 -25.29
CA CYS A 176 6.15 -28.88 -25.86
C CYS A 176 5.04 -28.74 -24.82
N ASP A 177 5.24 -29.25 -23.61
CA ASP A 177 4.29 -29.12 -22.50
C ASP A 177 4.05 -27.63 -22.14
N LEU A 178 5.11 -26.80 -22.12
CA LEU A 178 4.97 -25.34 -21.95
C LEU A 178 4.13 -24.71 -23.07
N GLN A 179 4.41 -25.04 -24.34
CA GLN A 179 3.68 -24.50 -25.48
C GLN A 179 2.20 -24.88 -25.45
N GLU A 180 1.90 -26.13 -25.11
CA GLU A 180 0.54 -26.63 -25.02
C GLU A 180 -0.24 -25.99 -23.87
N PHE A 181 0.38 -25.88 -22.69
CA PHE A 181 -0.19 -25.21 -21.53
C PHE A 181 -0.62 -23.77 -21.88
N TYR A 182 0.29 -22.98 -22.47
CA TYR A 182 0.01 -21.57 -22.79
C TYR A 182 -0.90 -21.38 -24.00
N LYS A 183 -0.99 -22.36 -24.91
CA LYS A 183 -1.96 -22.35 -26.00
C LYS A 183 -3.39 -22.56 -25.49
N ASN A 184 -3.56 -23.40 -24.47
CA ASN A 184 -4.87 -23.76 -23.92
C ASN A 184 -5.32 -22.85 -22.77
N THR A 185 -4.43 -22.02 -22.23
CA THR A 185 -4.70 -21.12 -21.11
C THR A 185 -5.28 -19.79 -21.60
N ILE A 186 -6.52 -19.49 -21.20
CA ILE A 186 -7.21 -18.23 -21.56
C ILE A 186 -6.86 -17.11 -20.58
N ASN A 187 -6.79 -17.43 -19.28
CA ASN A 187 -6.49 -16.47 -18.23
C ASN A 187 -4.97 -16.30 -18.09
N GLU A 188 -4.45 -15.11 -18.37
CA GLU A 188 -3.00 -14.87 -18.33
C GLU A 188 -2.38 -14.96 -16.93
N PHE A 189 -3.20 -14.93 -15.87
CA PHE A 189 -2.74 -15.12 -14.49
C PHE A 189 -2.65 -16.59 -14.08
N THR A 190 -3.20 -17.51 -14.86
CA THR A 190 -3.13 -18.94 -14.54
C THR A 190 -1.69 -19.41 -14.63
N CYS A 191 -1.16 -19.90 -13.51
CA CYS A 191 0.27 -20.17 -13.33
C CYS A 191 0.65 -21.62 -13.60
N LEU A 192 1.85 -21.80 -14.15
CA LEU A 192 2.57 -23.07 -14.16
C LEU A 192 3.69 -23.00 -13.12
N CYS A 193 3.72 -23.95 -12.19
CA CYS A 193 4.72 -23.98 -11.12
C CYS A 193 5.83 -24.98 -11.43
N CYS A 194 7.07 -24.53 -11.55
CA CYS A 194 8.26 -25.37 -11.74
C CYS A 194 8.99 -25.58 -10.41
N ILE A 195 9.19 -26.83 -10.00
CA ILE A 195 10.05 -27.19 -8.87
C ILE A 195 11.26 -27.93 -9.46
N ILE A 196 12.43 -27.31 -9.35
CA ILE A 196 13.63 -27.73 -10.08
C ILE A 196 14.69 -28.18 -9.08
N ASP A 197 15.10 -29.45 -9.10
CA ASP A 197 16.37 -29.84 -8.49
C ASP A 197 17.52 -29.30 -9.36
N ASN A 198 18.48 -28.66 -8.71
CA ASN A 198 19.69 -28.22 -9.35
C ASN A 198 20.57 -29.40 -9.80
N GLU A 199 20.56 -30.51 -9.05
CA GLU A 199 21.34 -31.70 -9.37
C GLU A 199 20.42 -32.76 -9.98
N LEU A 200 20.44 -32.88 -11.32
CA LEU A 200 19.68 -33.89 -12.04
C LEU A 200 20.63 -34.88 -12.70
N SER A 201 20.46 -36.16 -12.37
CA SER A 201 21.29 -37.26 -12.87
C SER A 201 22.79 -37.02 -12.61
N GLY A 202 23.12 -36.41 -11.46
CA GLY A 202 24.51 -36.12 -11.06
C GLY A 202 25.14 -34.89 -11.72
N GLU A 203 24.37 -34.09 -12.47
CA GLU A 203 24.86 -32.86 -13.11
C GLU A 203 24.07 -31.62 -12.70
N LYS A 204 24.75 -30.47 -12.66
CA LYS A 204 24.11 -29.18 -12.35
C LYS A 204 23.33 -28.65 -13.55
N ARG A 205 22.00 -28.82 -13.55
CA ARG A 205 21.12 -28.58 -14.70
C ARG A 205 20.16 -27.40 -14.53
N ALA A 206 20.01 -26.81 -13.34
CA ALA A 206 19.07 -25.69 -13.11
C ALA A 206 19.28 -24.53 -14.10
N LYS A 207 20.54 -24.16 -14.37
CA LYS A 207 20.84 -23.06 -15.31
C LYS A 207 20.30 -23.32 -16.71
N ASN A 208 20.51 -24.52 -17.24
CA ASN A 208 20.01 -24.93 -18.56
C ASN A 208 18.48 -24.86 -18.63
N ILE A 209 17.80 -25.26 -17.55
CA ILE A 209 16.34 -25.20 -17.46
C ILE A 209 15.87 -23.74 -17.44
N ILE A 210 16.51 -22.88 -16.63
CA ILE A 210 16.20 -21.45 -16.57
C ILE A 210 16.42 -20.79 -17.94
N ASP A 211 17.49 -21.14 -18.65
CA ASP A 211 17.78 -20.61 -19.98
C ASP A 211 16.71 -21.02 -21.01
N GLU A 212 16.15 -22.23 -20.91
CA GLU A 212 15.03 -22.68 -21.75
C GLU A 212 13.74 -21.91 -21.42
N ILE A 213 13.41 -21.74 -20.14
CA ILE A 213 12.25 -20.94 -19.70
C ILE A 213 12.42 -19.48 -20.14
N ARG A 214 13.62 -18.92 -20.03
CA ARG A 214 13.95 -17.57 -20.49
C ARG A 214 13.75 -17.43 -21.99
N SER A 215 14.25 -18.41 -22.77
CA SER A 215 14.09 -18.44 -24.22
C SER A 215 12.63 -18.57 -24.64
N PHE A 216 11.77 -19.13 -23.79
CA PHE A 216 10.32 -19.17 -23.99
C PHE A 216 9.63 -17.83 -23.64
N ASN A 217 10.22 -17.03 -22.75
CA ASN A 217 9.68 -15.74 -22.27
C ASN A 217 10.22 -14.50 -23.01
N THR A 218 10.77 -14.65 -24.22
CA THR A 218 11.48 -13.57 -24.94
C THR A 218 10.63 -12.35 -25.25
N ASP A 219 9.40 -12.52 -25.76
CA ASP A 219 8.54 -11.39 -26.16
C ASP A 219 7.56 -10.97 -25.06
N LYS A 220 7.14 -11.92 -24.21
CA LYS A 220 6.22 -11.71 -23.09
C LYS A 220 6.65 -12.63 -21.95
N ARG A 221 6.70 -12.09 -20.74
CA ARG A 221 6.86 -12.91 -19.54
C ARG A 221 5.58 -13.70 -19.28
N ASN A 222 5.67 -15.02 -19.40
CA ASN A 222 4.60 -15.96 -19.07
C ASN A 222 4.53 -16.22 -17.55
N SER A 223 3.40 -16.74 -17.08
CA SER A 223 3.07 -17.03 -15.67
C SER A 223 3.79 -18.26 -15.11
N ILE A 224 5.08 -18.39 -15.38
CA ILE A 224 5.92 -19.48 -14.87
C ILE A 224 6.52 -19.01 -13.54
N ILE A 225 6.16 -19.72 -12.47
CA ILE A 225 6.60 -19.47 -11.09
C ILE A 225 7.29 -20.70 -10.52
N GLY A 226 7.99 -20.60 -9.40
CA GLY A 226 8.57 -21.79 -8.78
C GLY A 226 9.79 -21.56 -7.91
N ALA A 227 10.56 -22.64 -7.73
CA ALA A 227 11.76 -22.64 -6.89
C ALA A 227 12.81 -23.64 -7.40
N ILE A 228 14.07 -23.38 -7.03
CA ILE A 228 15.20 -24.26 -7.30
C ILE A 228 15.62 -24.91 -5.97
N VAL A 229 15.48 -26.23 -5.86
CA VAL A 229 15.94 -26.99 -4.71
C VAL A 229 17.41 -27.36 -4.96
N THR A 230 18.28 -27.12 -3.98
CA THR A 230 19.72 -27.39 -4.13
C THR A 230 20.33 -27.81 -2.79
N SER A 231 21.32 -28.70 -2.86
CA SER A 231 22.21 -29.10 -1.76
C SER A 231 23.41 -28.17 -1.59
N HIS A 232 23.68 -27.30 -2.58
CA HIS A 232 24.88 -26.45 -2.68
C HIS A 232 24.58 -24.95 -2.44
N GLU A 233 25.64 -24.14 -2.26
CA GLU A 233 25.54 -22.68 -2.03
C GLU A 233 24.67 -21.96 -3.07
N LYS A 234 23.90 -20.97 -2.60
CA LYS A 234 23.01 -20.13 -3.41
C LYS A 234 23.83 -19.35 -4.44
N THR A 235 23.68 -19.66 -5.73
CA THR A 235 24.12 -18.75 -6.80
C THR A 235 22.89 -18.05 -7.34
N GLU A 236 22.52 -16.91 -6.74
CA GLU A 236 21.41 -16.11 -7.25
C GLU A 236 21.70 -15.67 -8.69
N ASN A 237 20.78 -15.97 -9.60
CA ASN A 237 20.79 -15.43 -10.95
C ASN A 237 19.38 -14.89 -11.23
N ILE A 238 19.25 -13.58 -11.06
CA ILE A 238 17.98 -12.85 -11.13
C ILE A 238 17.88 -12.25 -12.52
N ASP A 239 16.78 -12.49 -13.22
CA ASP A 239 16.51 -11.98 -14.56
C ASP A 239 15.08 -11.42 -14.63
N GLU A 240 14.83 -10.42 -15.47
CA GLU A 240 13.51 -9.81 -15.60
C GLU A 240 12.46 -10.74 -16.23
N HIS A 241 12.90 -11.74 -16.99
CA HIS A 241 12.06 -12.70 -17.69
C HIS A 241 11.71 -13.93 -16.84
N VAL A 242 12.51 -14.25 -15.82
CA VAL A 242 12.31 -15.42 -14.94
C VAL A 242 12.92 -15.16 -13.56
N PHE A 243 12.17 -15.46 -12.51
CA PHE A 243 12.69 -15.47 -11.14
C PHE A 243 12.25 -16.74 -10.42
N LEU A 244 13.23 -17.52 -9.94
CA LEU A 244 13.05 -18.71 -9.12
C LEU A 244 14.03 -18.60 -7.96
N GLU A 245 13.56 -18.81 -6.74
CA GLU A 245 14.41 -18.71 -5.55
C GLU A 245 15.06 -20.05 -5.19
N TYR A 246 16.31 -19.98 -4.72
CA TYR A 246 17.06 -21.14 -4.26
C TYR A 246 16.64 -21.55 -2.84
N VAL A 247 16.27 -22.82 -2.70
CA VAL A 247 15.87 -23.46 -1.45
C VAL A 247 16.85 -24.57 -1.11
N ASN A 248 17.38 -24.56 0.11
CA ASN A 248 18.22 -25.66 0.56
C ASN A 248 17.39 -26.94 0.72
N LYS A 249 17.83 -28.06 0.13
CA LYS A 249 17.13 -29.37 0.16
C LYS A 249 16.83 -29.85 1.59
N SER A 250 17.70 -29.56 2.57
CA SER A 250 17.48 -29.88 3.99
C SER A 250 16.37 -29.08 4.68
N LEU A 251 16.00 -27.91 4.12
CA LEU A 251 14.96 -27.01 4.64
C LEU A 251 13.75 -26.92 3.69
N ALA A 252 13.73 -27.73 2.62
CA ALA A 252 12.73 -27.64 1.55
C ALA A 252 11.29 -27.77 2.07
N GLN A 253 11.05 -28.64 3.06
CA GLN A 253 9.72 -28.82 3.66
C GLN A 253 9.12 -27.54 4.27
N ASN A 254 9.96 -26.60 4.71
CA ASN A 254 9.52 -25.36 5.35
C ASN A 254 9.65 -24.14 4.42
N ASN A 255 10.66 -24.11 3.55
CA ASN A 255 11.02 -22.90 2.80
C ASN A 255 10.51 -22.90 1.36
N LEU A 256 10.08 -24.04 0.82
CA LEU A 256 9.59 -24.14 -0.56
C LEU A 256 8.32 -23.29 -0.80
N GLN A 257 7.43 -23.22 0.19
CA GLN A 257 6.24 -22.35 0.13
C GLN A 257 6.61 -20.87 -0.02
N SER A 258 7.56 -20.41 0.81
CA SER A 258 8.06 -19.05 0.77
C SER A 258 8.68 -18.74 -0.60
N ALA A 259 9.46 -19.67 -1.15
CA ALA A 259 10.12 -19.50 -2.43
C ALA A 259 9.14 -19.38 -3.61
N ILE A 260 8.15 -20.26 -3.67
CA ILE A 260 7.09 -20.20 -4.68
C ILE A 260 6.32 -18.88 -4.56
N LEU A 261 6.03 -18.42 -3.34
CA LEU A 261 5.30 -17.18 -3.12
C LEU A 261 6.12 -15.94 -3.52
N LYS A 262 7.41 -15.87 -3.16
CA LYS A 262 8.33 -14.81 -3.62
C LYS A 262 8.46 -14.80 -5.14
N SER A 263 8.52 -15.97 -5.78
CA SER A 263 8.52 -16.09 -7.24
C SER A 263 7.23 -15.59 -7.88
N THR A 264 6.08 -15.92 -7.27
CA THR A 264 4.79 -15.41 -7.70
C THR A 264 4.69 -13.90 -7.57
N TYR A 265 5.21 -13.33 -6.47
CA TYR A 265 5.21 -11.89 -6.28
C TYR A 265 6.08 -11.17 -7.32
N ASN A 266 7.25 -11.70 -7.62
CA ASN A 266 8.11 -11.16 -8.68
C ASN A 266 7.40 -11.15 -10.04
N TYR A 267 6.67 -12.23 -10.38
CA TYR A 267 5.83 -12.26 -11.57
C TYR A 267 4.73 -11.19 -11.55
N ALA A 268 4.05 -11.02 -10.41
CA ALA A 268 3.01 -10.00 -10.26
C ALA A 268 3.55 -8.57 -10.43
N ILE A 269 4.75 -8.27 -9.90
CA ILE A 269 5.44 -6.99 -10.13
C ILE A 269 5.72 -6.79 -11.63
N SER A 270 6.16 -7.84 -12.35
CA SER A 270 6.36 -7.74 -13.79
C SER A 270 5.05 -7.44 -14.54
N LYS A 271 3.91 -7.98 -14.10
CA LYS A 271 2.60 -7.64 -14.69
C LYS A 271 2.14 -6.24 -14.36
N LEU A 272 2.44 -5.75 -13.15
CA LEU A 272 2.21 -4.36 -12.81
C LEU A 272 3.04 -3.43 -13.70
N LYS A 273 4.31 -3.77 -13.97
CA LYS A 273 5.17 -3.04 -14.91
C LYS A 273 4.53 -2.95 -16.29
N ASP A 274 4.09 -4.08 -16.86
CA ASP A 274 3.48 -4.12 -18.19
C ASP A 274 2.24 -3.21 -18.28
N GLU A 275 1.35 -3.26 -17.28
CA GLU A 275 0.15 -2.43 -17.23
C GLU A 275 0.45 -0.95 -16.97
N LEU A 276 1.42 -0.63 -16.11
CA LEU A 276 1.87 0.74 -15.85
C LEU A 276 2.45 1.39 -17.10
N VAL A 277 3.34 0.68 -17.80
CA VAL A 277 3.96 1.17 -19.03
C VAL A 277 2.89 1.42 -20.10
N LYS A 278 1.95 0.49 -20.26
CA LYS A 278 0.82 0.64 -21.17
C LYS A 278 -0.08 1.82 -20.78
N GLY A 279 -0.46 1.94 -19.51
CA GLY A 279 -1.28 3.04 -19.01
C GLY A 279 -0.63 4.41 -19.20
N LEU A 280 0.67 4.51 -18.95
CA LEU A 280 1.46 5.72 -19.22
C LEU A 280 1.49 6.02 -20.72
N PHE A 281 1.81 5.04 -21.56
CA PHE A 281 1.87 5.22 -23.02
C PHE A 281 0.54 5.71 -23.59
N ASP A 282 -0.58 5.10 -23.18
CA ASP A 282 -1.92 5.50 -23.59
C ASP A 282 -2.27 6.91 -23.07
N SER A 283 -1.88 7.24 -21.84
CA SER A 283 -2.08 8.56 -21.25
C SER A 283 -1.32 9.66 -22.00
N PHE A 284 -0.06 9.43 -22.35
CA PHE A 284 0.74 10.36 -23.16
C PHE A 284 0.19 10.51 -24.58
N SER A 285 -0.26 9.42 -25.18
CA SER A 285 -0.92 9.43 -26.50
C SER A 285 -2.19 10.29 -26.48
N LYS A 286 -3.05 10.09 -25.47
CA LYS A 286 -4.27 10.91 -25.25
C LYS A 286 -3.93 12.37 -24.97
N ALA A 287 -2.92 12.64 -24.13
CA ALA A 287 -2.50 14.00 -23.80
C ALA A 287 -2.04 14.77 -25.05
N THR A 288 -1.30 14.09 -25.93
CA THR A 288 -0.79 14.67 -27.18
C THR A 288 -1.90 14.99 -28.18
N ILE A 289 -2.90 14.12 -28.30
CA ILE A 289 -4.12 14.38 -29.11
C ILE A 289 -4.89 15.58 -28.52
N ASN A 290 -5.02 15.64 -27.20
CA ASN A 290 -5.77 16.68 -26.48
C ASN A 290 -4.90 17.86 -26.05
N ARG A 291 -3.90 18.26 -26.85
CA ARG A 291 -2.95 19.33 -26.53
C ARG A 291 -3.60 20.66 -26.10
N ASN A 292 -4.80 20.95 -26.59
CA ASN A 292 -5.55 22.16 -26.21
C ASN A 292 -5.92 22.18 -24.72
N ILE A 293 -6.14 21.03 -24.10
CA ILE A 293 -6.36 20.92 -22.66
C ILE A 293 -5.06 21.24 -21.91
N ALA A 294 -3.90 20.75 -22.38
CA ALA A 294 -2.61 21.09 -21.80
C ALA A 294 -2.33 22.61 -21.86
N PHE A 295 -2.67 23.26 -22.97
CA PHE A 295 -2.58 24.72 -23.10
C PHE A 295 -3.50 25.45 -22.11
N TYR A 296 -4.76 25.03 -22.00
CA TYR A 296 -5.70 25.57 -21.03
C TYR A 296 -5.21 25.41 -19.59
N LEU A 297 -4.77 24.20 -19.21
CA LEU A 297 -4.25 23.90 -17.88
C LEU A 297 -3.01 24.73 -17.55
N SER A 298 -2.10 24.93 -18.52
CA SER A 298 -0.93 25.79 -18.35
C SER A 298 -1.31 27.27 -18.17
N GLN A 299 -2.36 27.75 -18.84
CA GLN A 299 -2.87 29.10 -18.59
C GLN A 299 -3.48 29.20 -17.19
N MET A 300 -4.29 28.23 -16.78
CA MET A 300 -4.89 28.20 -15.43
C MET A 300 -3.83 28.11 -14.32
N ALA A 301 -2.73 27.39 -14.57
CA ALA A 301 -1.59 27.32 -13.66
C ALA A 301 -1.05 28.71 -13.31
N VAL A 302 -0.87 29.57 -14.32
CA VAL A 302 -0.43 30.96 -14.13
C VAL A 302 -1.43 31.76 -13.30
N TYR A 303 -2.73 31.60 -13.56
CA TYR A 303 -3.79 32.27 -12.80
C TYR A 303 -3.85 31.85 -11.34
N GLU A 304 -3.65 30.56 -11.06
CA GLU A 304 -3.68 30.00 -9.70
C GLU A 304 -2.32 30.10 -9.00
N GLY A 305 -1.23 30.46 -9.70
CA GLY A 305 0.11 30.59 -9.12
C GLY A 305 0.82 29.25 -8.88
N VAL A 306 0.50 28.24 -9.70
CA VAL A 306 1.12 26.91 -9.69
C VAL A 306 2.09 26.78 -10.86
N ALA A 307 3.15 26.00 -10.72
CA ALA A 307 4.10 25.80 -11.82
C ALA A 307 3.47 24.94 -12.94
N ASN A 308 3.65 25.34 -14.20
CA ASN A 308 3.05 24.65 -15.36
C ASN A 308 3.39 23.15 -15.40
N TYR A 309 4.65 22.79 -15.12
CA TYR A 309 5.07 21.39 -15.15
C TYR A 309 4.36 20.54 -14.08
N GLN A 310 4.03 21.11 -12.92
CA GLN A 310 3.32 20.41 -11.85
C GLN A 310 1.93 20.02 -12.31
N ILE A 311 1.17 20.97 -12.84
CA ILE A 311 -0.20 20.71 -13.31
C ILE A 311 -0.23 19.70 -14.47
N ILE A 312 0.72 19.78 -15.41
CA ILE A 312 0.81 18.81 -16.51
C ILE A 312 1.15 17.41 -16.00
N ASN A 313 2.11 17.28 -15.07
CA ASN A 313 2.46 15.99 -14.47
C ASN A 313 1.30 15.39 -13.68
N THR A 314 0.61 16.20 -12.87
CA THR A 314 -0.58 15.75 -12.13
C THR A 314 -1.68 15.28 -13.07
N TRP A 315 -1.93 16.01 -14.16
CA TRP A 315 -2.93 15.62 -15.15
C TRP A 315 -2.61 14.28 -15.82
N ILE A 316 -1.36 14.08 -16.25
CA ILE A 316 -0.91 12.81 -16.87
C ILE A 316 -0.98 11.65 -15.87
N SER A 317 -0.52 11.87 -14.64
CA SER A 317 -0.54 10.85 -13.58
C SER A 317 -1.99 10.44 -13.26
N THR A 318 -2.90 11.41 -13.15
CA THR A 318 -4.33 11.15 -12.91
C THR A 318 -4.97 10.33 -14.03
N MET A 319 -4.60 10.60 -15.30
CA MET A 319 -5.06 9.78 -16.43
C MET A 319 -4.53 8.35 -16.34
N CYS A 320 -3.25 8.18 -15.98
CA CYS A 320 -2.65 6.88 -15.79
C CYS A 320 -3.35 6.09 -14.67
N ASP A 321 -3.57 6.72 -13.50
CA ASP A 321 -4.29 6.13 -12.37
C ASP A 321 -5.71 5.71 -12.74
N PHE A 322 -6.41 6.53 -13.54
CA PHE A 322 -7.73 6.20 -14.05
C PHE A 322 -7.72 4.97 -14.98
N GLU A 323 -6.74 4.83 -15.87
CA GLU A 323 -6.63 3.64 -16.72
C GLU A 323 -6.25 2.39 -15.91
N LEU A 324 -5.32 2.51 -14.96
CA LEU A 324 -4.93 1.43 -14.06
C LEU A 324 -6.09 0.93 -13.21
N SER A 325 -6.99 1.82 -12.78
CA SER A 325 -8.17 1.45 -11.98
C SER A 325 -9.11 0.47 -12.68
N LYS A 326 -9.00 0.32 -14.01
CA LYS A 326 -9.77 -0.62 -14.82
C LYS A 326 -9.09 -1.99 -14.97
N SER A 327 -7.82 -2.11 -14.58
CA SER A 327 -7.02 -3.33 -14.76
C SER A 327 -7.29 -4.35 -13.66
N ASN A 328 -7.49 -5.60 -14.05
CA ASN A 328 -7.63 -6.72 -13.11
C ASN A 328 -6.31 -7.11 -12.44
N VAL A 329 -5.16 -6.63 -12.95
CA VAL A 329 -3.83 -6.86 -12.36
C VAL A 329 -3.77 -6.37 -10.90
N ILE A 330 -4.43 -5.24 -10.59
CA ILE A 330 -4.47 -4.72 -9.21
C ILE A 330 -5.17 -5.71 -8.28
N LEU A 331 -6.29 -6.30 -8.71
CA LEU A 331 -7.01 -7.32 -7.92
C LEU A 331 -6.15 -8.56 -7.70
N TYR A 332 -5.40 -8.98 -8.72
CA TYR A 332 -4.45 -10.10 -8.61
C TYR A 332 -3.35 -9.80 -7.59
N ILE A 333 -2.73 -8.62 -7.63
CA ILE A 333 -1.69 -8.19 -6.67
C ILE A 333 -2.26 -8.14 -5.26
N VAL A 334 -3.46 -7.58 -5.06
CA VAL A 334 -4.11 -7.53 -3.75
C VAL A 334 -4.31 -8.93 -3.16
N ARG A 335 -4.71 -9.92 -3.97
CA ARG A 335 -4.84 -11.32 -3.53
C ARG A 335 -3.49 -11.88 -3.06
N LEU A 336 -2.41 -11.60 -3.77
CA LEU A 336 -1.07 -12.06 -3.41
C LEU A 336 -0.50 -11.36 -2.17
N THR A 337 -0.73 -10.06 -2.00
CA THR A 337 -0.24 -9.31 -0.83
C THR A 337 -0.81 -9.88 0.48
N ASN A 338 -2.05 -10.36 0.47
CA ASN A 338 -2.64 -11.02 1.64
C ASN A 338 -1.90 -12.31 2.06
N LEU A 339 -1.27 -13.00 1.10
CA LEU A 339 -0.44 -14.18 1.37
C LEU A 339 0.96 -13.79 1.81
N ILE A 340 1.56 -12.76 1.20
CA ILE A 340 2.95 -12.34 1.46
C ILE A 340 3.13 -11.78 2.86
N ASN A 341 2.09 -11.16 3.44
CA ASN A 341 2.12 -10.72 4.83
C ASN A 341 2.31 -11.87 5.84
N GLN A 342 2.30 -13.13 5.38
CA GLN A 342 2.53 -14.33 6.19
C GLN A 342 3.95 -14.90 6.02
N VAL A 343 4.80 -14.28 5.19
CA VAL A 343 6.18 -14.70 4.89
C VAL A 343 7.17 -13.81 5.63
N GLU A 344 8.23 -14.42 6.19
CA GLU A 344 9.34 -13.68 6.78
C GLU A 344 10.18 -13.00 5.70
N ILE A 345 10.48 -11.72 5.92
CA ILE A 345 11.37 -10.94 5.06
C ILE A 345 12.80 -11.17 5.55
N GLU A 346 13.66 -11.70 4.68
CA GLU A 346 15.10 -11.81 4.97
C GLU A 346 15.71 -10.41 5.08
N ASN A 347 16.72 -10.25 5.93
CA ASN A 347 17.45 -8.98 6.02
C ASN A 347 18.15 -8.72 4.67
N TYR A 348 17.87 -7.57 4.06
CA TYR A 348 18.48 -7.14 2.81
C TYR A 348 19.14 -5.77 2.98
N GLU A 349 20.22 -5.52 2.24
CA GLU A 349 20.83 -4.20 2.17
C GLU A 349 19.99 -3.31 1.25
N ILE A 350 19.57 -2.15 1.76
CA ILE A 350 18.83 -1.14 1.01
C ILE A 350 19.85 -0.22 0.33
N SER A 351 19.77 -0.09 -1.00
CA SER A 351 20.64 0.84 -1.73
C SER A 351 20.38 2.30 -1.33
N ASP A 352 21.40 3.15 -1.48
CA ASP A 352 21.29 4.57 -1.16
C ASP A 352 20.18 5.29 -1.94
N ASP A 353 19.97 4.91 -3.20
CA ASP A 353 18.87 5.44 -4.03
C ASP A 353 17.49 5.11 -3.45
N LEU A 354 17.28 3.87 -2.98
CA LEU A 354 16.04 3.46 -2.33
C LEU A 354 15.86 4.15 -0.96
N ASN A 355 16.95 4.40 -0.24
CA ASN A 355 16.90 5.20 0.98
C ASN A 355 16.49 6.66 0.71
N MET A 356 16.83 7.20 -0.47
CA MET A 356 16.44 8.55 -0.87
C MET A 356 14.94 8.68 -1.17
N LEU A 357 14.26 7.58 -1.56
CA LEU A 357 12.80 7.57 -1.74
C LEU A 357 12.06 7.96 -0.45
N ASN A 358 12.56 7.50 0.71
CA ASN A 358 11.99 7.85 2.00
C ASN A 358 12.12 9.35 2.33
N THR A 359 13.19 10.00 1.85
CA THR A 359 13.36 11.45 1.95
C THR A 359 12.44 12.16 0.96
N PHE A 360 12.37 11.69 -0.28
CA PHE A 360 11.53 12.26 -1.34
C PHE A 360 10.03 12.22 -1.04
N GLU A 361 9.57 11.19 -0.32
CA GLU A 361 8.17 11.05 0.12
C GLU A 361 7.70 12.28 0.92
N ALA A 362 8.56 12.81 1.79
CA ALA A 362 8.20 13.88 2.71
C ALA A 362 8.77 15.25 2.30
N PHE A 363 9.84 15.30 1.51
CA PHE A 363 10.59 16.53 1.24
C PHE A 363 10.95 16.69 -0.25
N ASP A 364 10.46 17.77 -0.87
CA ASP A 364 10.86 18.22 -2.20
C ASP A 364 12.07 19.16 -2.11
N TYR A 365 13.27 18.64 -2.41
CA TYR A 365 14.50 19.43 -2.52
C TYR A 365 14.67 20.14 -3.88
N ASN A 366 13.81 19.86 -4.85
CA ASN A 366 13.88 20.50 -6.17
C ASN A 366 13.16 21.86 -6.22
N VAL A 367 12.49 22.26 -5.14
CA VAL A 367 11.72 23.51 -5.05
C VAL A 367 12.49 24.75 -5.54
N ASN A 368 13.79 24.85 -5.20
CA ASN A 368 14.66 25.95 -5.63
C ASN A 368 15.15 25.82 -7.07
N LYS A 369 15.45 24.59 -7.50
CA LYS A 369 15.88 24.28 -8.88
C LYS A 369 14.83 24.71 -9.91
N PHE A 370 13.55 24.61 -9.52
CA PHE A 370 12.42 25.03 -10.35
C PHE A 370 11.90 26.44 -10.04
N TYR A 371 12.63 27.23 -9.23
CA TYR A 371 12.27 28.60 -8.87
C TYR A 371 10.81 28.75 -8.41
N GLN A 372 10.31 27.77 -7.64
CA GLN A 372 8.92 27.79 -7.21
C GLN A 372 8.69 28.95 -6.23
N PRO A 373 7.56 29.68 -6.34
CA PRO A 373 7.20 30.74 -5.40
C PRO A 373 7.03 30.16 -3.99
N PRO A 374 7.15 30.96 -2.92
CA PRO A 374 7.06 30.40 -1.59
C PRO A 374 5.65 29.92 -1.29
N ALA A 375 5.53 28.78 -0.61
CA ALA A 375 4.26 28.14 -0.29
C ALA A 375 4.31 27.49 1.10
N ALA A 376 3.14 27.16 1.66
CA ALA A 376 3.08 26.40 2.90
C ALA A 376 3.93 25.11 2.79
N GLY A 377 4.64 24.77 3.86
CA GLY A 377 5.58 23.66 3.89
C GLY A 377 7.02 24.01 3.51
N ASP A 378 7.31 25.23 3.02
CA ASP A 378 8.70 25.64 2.79
C ASP A 378 9.51 25.58 4.08
N VAL A 379 10.63 24.85 4.03
CA VAL A 379 11.57 24.69 5.15
C VAL A 379 12.72 25.65 4.96
N LEU A 380 12.87 26.59 5.89
CA LEU A 380 13.94 27.57 5.93
C LEU A 380 14.92 27.25 7.05
N ILE A 381 16.19 27.59 6.83
CA ILE A 381 17.24 27.55 7.85
C ILE A 381 17.89 28.93 7.95
N ASP A 382 18.22 29.35 9.17
CA ASP A 382 19.06 30.52 9.39
C ASP A 382 20.56 30.14 9.44
N ASN A 383 21.43 31.16 9.54
CA ASN A 383 22.88 30.95 9.61
C ASN A 383 23.32 30.26 10.92
N ASP A 384 22.52 30.36 11.98
CA ASP A 384 22.76 29.70 13.27
C ASP A 384 22.31 28.23 13.28
N GLY A 385 21.64 27.78 12.21
CA GLY A 385 21.17 26.41 12.03
C GLY A 385 19.78 26.13 12.61
N ASN A 386 19.05 27.16 13.06
CA ASN A 386 17.66 27.00 13.46
C ASN A 386 16.78 26.82 12.23
N VAL A 387 15.78 25.94 12.36
CA VAL A 387 14.90 25.56 11.26
C VAL A 387 13.50 26.15 11.46
N TYR A 388 12.89 26.59 10.38
CA TYR A 388 11.56 27.19 10.39
C TYR A 388 10.72 26.63 9.22
N ILE A 389 9.43 26.46 9.44
CA ILE A 389 8.50 25.92 8.44
C ILE A 389 7.40 26.92 8.18
N LEU A 390 7.21 27.29 6.91
CA LEU A 390 6.15 28.19 6.48
C LEU A 390 4.78 27.54 6.59
N VAL A 391 3.84 28.23 7.24
CA VAL A 391 2.45 27.80 7.39
C VAL A 391 1.51 28.97 7.16
N GLY A 392 0.34 28.67 6.59
CA GLY A 392 -0.70 29.63 6.33
C GLY A 392 -1.66 29.08 5.29
N GLN A 393 -2.74 29.82 5.01
CA GLN A 393 -3.65 29.44 3.93
C GLN A 393 -3.01 29.76 2.58
N ASP A 394 -3.27 28.92 1.59
CA ASP A 394 -2.74 29.12 0.23
C ASP A 394 -3.15 30.49 -0.34
N CYS A 395 -4.37 30.97 -0.06
CA CYS A 395 -4.81 32.30 -0.48
C CYS A 395 -4.02 33.47 0.15
N ASP A 396 -3.34 33.24 1.28
CA ASP A 396 -2.53 34.25 1.96
C ASP A 396 -1.07 34.25 1.48
N ILE A 397 -0.58 33.10 0.99
CA ILE A 397 0.82 32.87 0.63
C ILE A 397 1.03 32.86 -0.90
N MET A 398 0.04 32.49 -1.70
CA MET A 398 0.22 32.38 -3.14
C MET A 398 0.28 33.75 -3.83
N MET A 399 1.11 33.83 -4.86
CA MET A 399 1.17 34.96 -5.80
C MET A 399 0.84 34.45 -7.20
N SER A 400 0.07 35.23 -7.94
CA SER A 400 -0.25 34.96 -9.34
C SER A 400 -0.30 36.24 -10.16
N GLU A 401 -0.57 36.13 -11.46
CA GLU A 401 -0.69 37.28 -12.37
C GLU A 401 -1.70 38.34 -11.89
N THR A 402 -2.80 37.90 -11.26
CA THR A 402 -3.87 38.80 -10.80
C THR A 402 -3.93 38.94 -9.28
N ARG A 403 -3.26 38.06 -8.52
CA ARG A 403 -3.27 38.06 -7.05
C ARG A 403 -1.92 38.48 -6.50
N LYS A 404 -1.88 39.66 -5.87
CA LYS A 404 -0.79 40.05 -4.96
C LYS A 404 -1.13 39.53 -3.54
N ARG A 405 -0.12 39.13 -2.76
CA ARG A 405 -0.33 38.69 -1.35
C ARG A 405 -1.07 39.78 -0.57
N ARG A 406 -2.10 39.39 0.16
CA ARG A 406 -2.92 40.31 0.97
C ARG A 406 -2.31 40.61 2.34
N ASN A 407 -1.53 39.68 2.88
CA ASN A 407 -0.84 39.85 4.15
C ASN A 407 0.57 40.42 3.93
N ALA A 408 1.03 41.28 4.82
CA ALA A 408 2.42 41.78 4.80
C ALA A 408 3.41 40.80 5.47
N ILE A 409 2.89 39.79 6.19
CA ILE A 409 3.65 38.97 7.13
C ILE A 409 3.28 37.51 6.92
N SER A 410 4.29 36.63 6.92
CA SER A 410 4.16 35.18 6.97
C SER A 410 4.33 34.64 8.38
N GLU A 411 3.61 33.56 8.69
CA GLU A 411 3.77 32.79 9.93
C GLU A 411 4.70 31.60 9.68
N LEU A 412 5.68 31.43 10.56
CA LEU A 412 6.62 30.32 10.54
C LEU A 412 6.52 29.54 11.85
N ILE A 413 6.70 28.23 11.80
CA ILE A 413 6.81 27.36 12.97
C ILE A 413 8.26 26.97 13.17
N PRO A 414 8.84 27.16 14.38
CA PRO A 414 10.20 26.71 14.66
C PRO A 414 10.29 25.18 14.73
N ALA A 415 11.41 24.65 14.28
CA ALA A 415 11.72 23.24 14.28
C ALA A 415 13.18 22.97 14.69
N GLN A 416 13.45 21.76 15.15
CA GLN A 416 14.77 21.28 15.57
C GLN A 416 15.16 20.05 14.77
N ILE A 417 16.43 19.97 14.37
CA ILE A 417 17.00 18.76 13.77
C ILE A 417 17.46 17.87 14.93
N VAL A 418 16.97 16.63 14.97
CA VAL A 418 17.33 15.64 15.98
C VAL A 418 17.84 14.36 15.30
N SER A 419 18.73 13.63 15.97
CA SER A 419 19.25 12.37 15.46
C SER A 419 18.11 11.35 15.29
N GLN A 420 18.10 10.68 14.14
CA GLN A 420 17.17 9.60 13.88
C GLN A 420 17.70 8.33 14.55
N THR A 421 17.23 8.06 15.76
CA THR A 421 17.61 6.88 16.55
C THR A 421 16.63 5.73 16.38
N GLU A 422 15.35 6.03 16.16
CA GLU A 422 14.26 5.06 15.89
C GLU A 422 13.23 5.68 14.94
N MET A 423 12.47 4.85 14.20
CA MET A 423 11.30 5.33 13.45
C MET A 423 10.19 5.72 14.43
N PHE A 424 10.07 7.02 14.71
CA PHE A 424 8.94 7.52 15.47
C PHE A 424 7.66 7.35 14.66
N LYS A 425 6.74 6.48 15.10
CA LYS A 425 5.34 6.55 14.65
C LYS A 425 4.85 7.96 14.93
N LEU A 426 4.12 8.57 13.99
CA LEU A 426 3.36 9.81 14.19
C LEU A 426 2.43 9.64 15.39
N LYS A 427 2.95 9.87 16.60
CA LYS A 427 2.19 9.91 17.84
C LYS A 427 1.65 11.32 17.95
N ASN A 428 0.38 11.44 18.35
CA ASN A 428 -0.21 12.69 18.80
C ASN A 428 0.52 13.16 20.06
N ASN A 429 1.69 13.76 19.89
CA ASN A 429 2.26 14.63 20.89
C ASN A 429 1.54 15.96 20.71
N LEU A 430 0.80 16.41 21.75
CA LEU A 430 -0.01 17.64 21.73
C LEU A 430 0.77 18.91 21.36
N ASN A 431 2.10 18.85 21.38
CA ASN A 431 2.95 20.01 21.12
C ASN A 431 3.89 19.86 19.91
N TYR A 432 4.17 18.63 19.45
CA TYR A 432 5.21 18.39 18.45
C TYR A 432 4.78 17.45 17.33
N MET A 433 5.22 17.75 16.11
CA MET A 433 5.17 16.85 14.95
C MET A 433 6.61 16.43 14.61
N MET A 434 6.81 15.13 14.39
CA MET A 434 8.10 14.56 14.01
C MET A 434 8.00 14.04 12.58
N ILE A 435 8.94 14.40 11.71
CA ILE A 435 9.05 13.86 10.35
C ILE A 435 10.45 13.24 10.19
N ASN A 436 10.53 11.96 9.83
CA ASN A 436 11.79 11.23 9.66
C ASN A 436 12.40 11.49 8.29
N ASN A 437 13.65 11.07 8.09
CA ASN A 437 14.40 11.10 6.83
C ASN A 437 14.65 12.51 6.26
N PHE A 438 14.65 13.53 7.12
CA PHE A 438 15.07 14.88 6.78
C PHE A 438 16.59 14.94 6.57
N ARG A 439 17.04 15.64 5.54
CA ARG A 439 18.47 15.88 5.27
C ARG A 439 18.74 17.38 5.10
N LYS A 440 19.79 17.91 5.72
CA LYS A 440 20.11 19.36 5.56
C LYS A 440 20.66 19.65 4.15
N SER A 441 21.36 18.68 3.58
CA SER A 441 21.78 18.57 2.19
C SER A 441 21.42 17.16 1.68
N PRO A 442 21.14 16.94 0.37
CA PRO A 442 20.84 15.61 -0.17
C PRO A 442 21.88 14.53 0.20
N GLU A 443 23.15 14.92 0.34
CA GLU A 443 24.27 14.03 0.69
C GLU A 443 24.36 13.70 2.19
N ASP A 444 23.65 14.42 3.07
CA ASP A 444 23.77 14.25 4.51
C ASP A 444 23.04 13.00 4.99
N THR A 445 23.49 12.39 6.09
CA THR A 445 22.79 11.28 6.74
C THR A 445 21.37 11.68 7.16
N PRO A 446 20.37 10.78 7.04
CA PRO A 446 19.00 11.07 7.41
C PRO A 446 18.87 11.40 8.90
N SER A 447 18.09 12.43 9.18
CA SER A 447 17.77 12.97 10.51
C SER A 447 16.27 13.15 10.65
N CYS A 448 15.80 13.55 11.82
CA CYS A 448 14.39 13.86 12.05
C CYS A 448 14.20 15.36 12.29
N ILE A 449 13.16 15.94 11.68
CA ILE A 449 12.74 17.31 11.97
C ILE A 449 11.60 17.29 13.00
N LYS A 450 11.86 17.93 14.15
CA LYS A 450 10.93 18.10 15.27
C LYS A 450 10.31 19.48 15.24
N ILE A 451 9.02 19.55 14.89
CA ILE A 451 8.28 20.78 14.63
C ILE A 451 7.45 21.15 15.86
N ASP A 452 7.68 22.33 16.44
CA ASP A 452 6.95 22.84 17.61
C ASP A 452 5.77 23.73 17.17
N TYR A 453 4.68 23.09 16.72
CA TYR A 453 3.51 23.79 16.14
C TYR A 453 2.72 24.65 17.15
N THR A 454 3.10 24.61 18.43
CA THR A 454 2.58 25.48 19.49
C THR A 454 3.14 26.90 19.42
N LYS A 455 4.31 27.06 18.80
CA LYS A 455 5.00 28.34 18.65
C LYS A 455 4.76 28.92 17.25
N ARG A 456 5.02 30.22 17.13
CA ARG A 456 5.08 30.91 15.85
C ARG A 456 6.10 32.03 15.91
N VAL A 457 6.77 32.25 14.80
CA VAL A 457 7.59 33.41 14.54
C VAL A 457 7.08 34.08 13.26
N TYR A 458 7.35 35.37 13.12
CA TYR A 458 6.85 36.17 12.01
C TYR A 458 7.98 36.61 11.11
N LEU A 459 7.77 36.54 9.80
CA LEU A 459 8.74 37.01 8.82
C LEU A 459 8.03 37.84 7.75
N GLU A 460 8.70 38.87 7.26
CA GLU A 460 8.17 39.73 6.21
C GLU A 460 8.17 38.99 4.87
N ASN A 461 7.10 39.18 4.10
CA ASN A 461 6.87 38.40 2.88
C ASN A 461 7.94 38.67 1.82
N GLU A 462 8.40 39.91 1.75
CA GLU A 462 9.46 40.36 0.86
C GLU A 462 10.75 39.56 1.08
N LEU A 463 11.08 39.21 2.34
CA LEU A 463 12.28 38.44 2.65
C LEU A 463 12.17 36.98 2.19
N ILE A 464 11.01 36.36 2.40
CA ILE A 464 10.79 34.96 1.97
C ILE A 464 10.83 34.88 0.44
N ASN A 465 10.27 35.87 -0.25
CA ASN A 465 10.21 35.87 -1.71
C ASN A 465 11.60 35.89 -2.37
N LEU A 466 12.64 36.36 -1.67
CA LEU A 466 14.01 36.35 -2.19
C LEU A 466 14.54 34.93 -2.46
N CYS A 467 14.11 33.92 -1.72
CA CYS A 467 14.56 32.55 -1.94
C CYS A 467 14.16 32.01 -3.32
N THR A 468 13.08 32.53 -3.91
CA THR A 468 12.57 32.10 -5.21
C THR A 468 13.50 32.43 -6.36
N TYR A 469 14.35 33.46 -6.23
CA TYR A 469 15.21 33.96 -7.31
C TYR A 469 16.63 33.36 -7.31
N ASN A 470 16.93 32.54 -6.30
CA ASN A 470 18.26 32.00 -6.06
C ASN A 470 18.21 30.46 -6.10
N PRO A 471 19.03 29.79 -6.93
CA PRO A 471 18.99 28.33 -7.08
C PRO A 471 19.42 27.58 -5.82
N ASP A 472 20.19 28.21 -4.94
CA ASP A 472 20.56 27.69 -3.63
C ASP A 472 19.55 28.06 -2.53
N GLY A 473 18.45 28.73 -2.90
CA GLY A 473 17.38 29.16 -2.00
C GLY A 473 17.75 30.28 -1.03
N LYS A 474 18.90 30.94 -1.20
CA LYS A 474 19.31 32.04 -0.32
C LYS A 474 18.37 33.24 -0.45
N CYS A 475 18.08 33.88 0.67
CA CYS A 475 17.34 35.14 0.67
C CYS A 475 18.29 36.30 0.38
N CYS A 476 18.66 36.50 -0.88
CA CYS A 476 19.48 37.64 -1.32
C CYS A 476 18.97 38.25 -2.61
N ILE A 477 19.36 39.51 -2.86
CA ILE A 477 18.97 40.25 -4.06
C ILE A 477 20.10 41.16 -4.55
N SER A 478 20.29 41.21 -5.86
CA SER A 478 21.10 42.26 -6.50
C SER A 478 20.18 43.43 -6.88
N LEU A 479 20.57 44.67 -6.54
CA LEU A 479 19.74 45.87 -6.69
C LEU A 479 19.79 46.48 -8.10
N ASP A 480 20.83 46.17 -8.87
CA ASP A 480 21.09 46.76 -10.20
C ASP A 480 21.17 45.72 -11.33
N THR A 481 21.32 44.44 -10.98
CA THR A 481 21.52 43.37 -11.95
C THR A 481 20.20 42.68 -12.23
N VAL A 482 19.83 42.63 -13.51
CA VAL A 482 18.64 41.89 -13.98
C VAL A 482 18.84 40.39 -13.77
N LEU A 483 17.74 39.63 -13.64
CA LEU A 483 17.83 38.17 -13.57
C LEU A 483 18.55 37.62 -14.82
N PRO A 484 19.48 36.65 -14.65
CA PRO A 484 20.08 35.95 -15.77
C PRO A 484 19.03 35.34 -16.70
N ASP A 485 19.27 35.42 -18.01
CA ASP A 485 18.35 34.98 -19.08
C ASP A 485 17.86 33.54 -18.94
N ASP A 486 18.76 32.64 -18.52
CA ASP A 486 18.47 31.23 -18.28
C ASP A 486 17.46 31.04 -17.14
N ARG A 487 17.56 31.84 -16.08
CA ARG A 487 16.60 31.82 -14.96
C ARG A 487 15.27 32.43 -15.36
N ALA A 488 15.30 33.60 -15.99
CA ALA A 488 14.10 34.31 -16.41
C ALA A 488 13.20 33.49 -17.35
N LYS A 489 13.79 32.61 -18.18
CA LYS A 489 13.05 31.71 -19.10
C LYS A 489 12.33 30.55 -18.40
N ILE A 490 12.78 30.14 -17.21
CA ILE A 490 12.17 29.03 -16.46
C ILE A 490 11.05 29.56 -15.54
N MET A 491 11.17 30.80 -15.08
CA MET A 491 10.23 31.43 -14.17
C MET A 491 8.95 31.90 -14.87
N MET A 492 7.87 32.04 -14.10
CA MET A 492 6.64 32.66 -14.60
C MET A 492 6.85 34.16 -14.87
N PRO A 493 6.25 34.74 -15.93
CA PRO A 493 6.47 36.14 -16.30
C PRO A 493 6.22 37.13 -15.15
N TYR A 494 5.15 36.94 -14.39
CA TYR A 494 4.80 37.80 -13.25
C TYR A 494 5.87 37.79 -12.14
N LEU A 495 6.62 36.69 -11.96
CA LEU A 495 7.71 36.62 -10.98
C LEU A 495 8.93 37.41 -11.42
N VAL A 496 9.21 37.43 -12.74
CA VAL A 496 10.29 38.23 -13.32
C VAL A 496 9.98 39.72 -13.19
N GLU A 497 8.73 40.13 -13.47
CA GLU A 497 8.27 41.49 -13.24
C GLU A 497 8.35 41.88 -11.76
N TYR A 498 7.90 40.98 -10.88
CA TYR A 498 7.95 41.20 -9.44
C TYR A 498 9.38 41.32 -8.90
N TYR A 499 10.38 40.65 -9.50
CA TYR A 499 11.79 40.85 -9.13
C TYR A 499 12.21 42.33 -9.29
N GLY A 500 11.78 42.99 -10.37
CA GLY A 500 12.03 44.41 -10.58
C GLY A 500 11.32 45.31 -9.56
N GLU A 501 10.11 44.95 -9.13
CA GLU A 501 9.43 45.63 -8.01
C GLU A 501 10.23 45.47 -6.70
N MET A 502 10.74 44.26 -6.43
CA MET A 502 11.55 43.94 -5.26
C MET A 502 12.88 44.70 -5.23
N GLN A 503 13.57 44.84 -6.37
CA GLN A 503 14.78 45.66 -6.48
C GLN A 503 14.51 47.11 -6.07
N LYS A 504 13.42 47.70 -6.56
CA LYS A 504 13.02 49.07 -6.18
C LYS A 504 12.71 49.17 -4.69
N TYR A 505 11.98 48.19 -4.15
CA TYR A 505 11.62 48.13 -2.73
C TYR A 505 12.88 48.11 -1.84
N PHE A 506 13.78 47.15 -2.07
CA PHE A 506 15.01 47.03 -1.26
C PHE A 506 15.99 48.17 -1.47
N ASN A 507 16.07 48.74 -2.67
CA ASN A 507 16.86 49.94 -2.91
C ASN A 507 16.31 51.15 -2.12
N SER A 508 14.98 51.26 -1.98
CA SER A 508 14.35 52.30 -1.15
C SER A 508 14.68 52.09 0.33
N ILE A 509 14.62 50.86 0.83
CA ILE A 509 15.02 50.53 2.21
C ILE A 509 16.48 50.88 2.46
N LYS A 510 17.39 50.51 1.54
CA LYS A 510 18.82 50.87 1.62
C LYS A 510 19.03 52.39 1.68
N THR A 511 18.33 53.12 0.82
CA THR A 511 18.43 54.59 0.77
C THR A 511 17.89 55.25 2.05
N LEU A 512 16.75 54.78 2.56
CA LEU A 512 16.18 55.31 3.79
C LEU A 512 17.10 55.04 5.00
N LYS A 513 17.65 53.83 5.09
CA LYS A 513 18.59 53.46 6.16
C LYS A 513 19.86 54.32 6.11
N SER A 514 20.41 54.59 4.93
CA SER A 514 21.61 55.43 4.80
C SER A 514 21.35 56.91 5.14
N GLN A 515 20.14 57.41 4.92
CA GLN A 515 19.77 58.80 5.22
C GLN A 515 19.35 59.02 6.67
N ALA A 516 18.57 58.11 7.26
CA ALA A 516 17.97 58.27 8.58
C ALA A 516 18.78 57.61 9.71
N GLY A 517 19.73 56.71 9.38
CA GLY A 517 20.62 56.07 10.35
C GLY A 517 19.85 55.39 11.48
N GLU A 518 20.29 55.61 12.73
CA GLU A 518 19.70 55.00 13.94
C GLU A 518 18.21 55.32 14.13
N ALA A 519 17.73 56.47 13.64
CA ALA A 519 16.30 56.81 13.76
C ALA A 519 15.40 55.85 12.97
N PHE A 520 15.92 55.28 11.87
CA PHE A 520 15.21 54.29 11.06
C PHE A 520 15.09 52.95 11.80
N ASP A 521 16.18 52.52 12.44
CA ASP A 521 16.23 51.28 13.22
C ASP A 521 15.28 51.37 14.42
N ILE A 522 15.28 52.50 15.16
CA ILE A 522 14.37 52.73 16.29
C ILE A 522 12.89 52.66 15.85
N PHE A 523 12.54 53.23 14.69
CA PHE A 523 11.16 53.22 14.20
C PHE A 523 10.68 51.81 13.86
N LEU A 524 11.50 51.02 13.16
CA LEU A 524 11.13 49.67 12.71
C LEU A 524 11.19 48.63 13.84
N ASP A 525 12.14 48.75 14.76
CA ASP A 525 12.27 47.83 15.91
C ASP A 525 11.18 48.02 16.97
N ASN A 526 10.44 49.14 16.95
CA ASN A 526 9.34 49.41 17.88
C ASN A 526 7.98 48.79 17.45
N THR A 527 8.03 47.74 16.60
CA THR A 527 6.84 47.05 16.11
C THR A 527 6.25 46.10 17.16
N TYR A 528 4.93 46.09 17.33
CA TYR A 528 4.19 45.29 18.32
C TYR A 528 4.34 43.76 18.17
N ALA A 529 4.93 43.27 17.08
CA ALA A 529 5.19 41.85 16.84
C ALA A 529 6.65 41.65 16.40
N PRO A 530 7.52 41.07 17.24
CA PRO A 530 8.92 40.88 16.89
C PRO A 530 9.05 39.99 15.65
N ARG A 531 9.76 40.50 14.65
CA ARG A 531 10.11 39.74 13.44
C ARG A 531 11.28 38.82 13.73
N LEU A 532 11.30 37.67 13.07
CA LEU A 532 12.46 36.79 13.04
C LEU A 532 13.67 37.55 12.47
N ILE A 533 13.46 38.23 11.34
CA ILE A 533 14.40 39.16 10.71
C ILE A 533 13.59 40.32 10.16
N SER A 534 14.08 41.54 10.38
CA SER A 534 13.48 42.76 9.82
C SER A 534 14.16 43.14 8.50
N VAL A 535 13.41 43.66 7.52
CA VAL A 535 13.95 44.09 6.21
C VAL A 535 15.13 45.05 6.26
N HIS A 536 15.29 45.83 7.34
CA HIS A 536 16.42 46.75 7.46
C HIS A 536 17.70 46.08 8.00
N LYS A 537 17.62 44.84 8.52
CA LYS A 537 18.75 44.08 9.09
C LYS A 537 19.37 43.14 8.04
N TYR A 538 19.93 43.73 6.99
CA TYR A 538 20.63 43.03 5.91
C TYR A 538 22.15 43.10 6.08
N GLU A 539 22.85 42.15 5.45
CA GLU A 539 24.29 42.17 5.22
C GLU A 539 24.58 42.65 3.78
N GLU A 540 25.51 43.59 3.61
CA GLU A 540 25.99 44.00 2.28
C GLU A 540 27.14 43.09 1.84
N GLU A 541 26.84 42.11 0.98
CA GLU A 541 27.89 41.28 0.36
C GLU A 541 28.73 42.08 -0.65
N SER A 542 28.10 43.08 -1.29
CA SER A 542 28.73 44.08 -2.15
C SER A 542 27.87 45.34 -2.18
N ALA A 543 28.38 46.43 -2.77
CA ALA A 543 27.68 47.71 -2.84
C ALA A 543 26.24 47.62 -3.40
N ASN A 544 25.96 46.63 -4.27
CA ASN A 544 24.65 46.45 -4.89
C ASN A 544 23.98 45.12 -4.54
N LYS A 545 24.48 44.36 -3.55
CA LYS A 545 23.91 43.06 -3.17
C LYS A 545 23.59 43.00 -1.69
N LEU A 546 22.31 42.75 -1.39
CA LEU A 546 21.81 42.59 -0.03
C LEU A 546 21.55 41.11 0.26
N SER A 547 21.93 40.67 1.45
CA SER A 547 21.77 39.28 1.90
C SER A 547 21.13 39.25 3.28
N TYR A 548 20.29 38.25 3.52
CA TYR A 548 19.67 37.98 4.81
C TYR A 548 20.08 36.58 5.26
N PRO A 549 20.24 36.35 6.58
CA PRO A 549 20.70 35.06 7.12
C PRO A 549 19.56 34.02 7.13
N LEU A 550 18.95 33.77 5.96
CA LEU A 550 17.90 32.79 5.72
C LEU A 550 18.08 32.12 4.36
N ARG A 551 17.77 30.82 4.32
CA ARG A 551 17.79 30.03 3.10
C ARG A 551 16.68 28.99 3.10
N ARG A 552 15.91 28.91 2.02
CA ARG A 552 14.97 27.80 1.79
C ARG A 552 15.74 26.55 1.35
N ILE A 553 15.59 25.45 2.08
CA ILE A 553 16.26 24.18 1.77
C ILE A 553 15.39 23.31 0.88
N CYS A 554 14.16 23.06 1.30
CA CYS A 554 13.21 22.16 0.66
C CYS A 554 11.78 22.57 0.99
N ARG A 555 10.81 21.80 0.49
CA ARG A 555 9.38 21.96 0.79
C ARG A 555 8.81 20.62 1.27
N LEU A 556 7.98 20.64 2.31
CA LEU A 556 7.20 19.46 2.70
C LEU A 556 6.23 19.05 1.58
N THR A 557 6.02 17.77 1.37
CA THR A 557 4.99 17.30 0.42
C THR A 557 3.58 17.56 0.96
N GLU A 558 2.58 17.61 0.06
CA GLU A 558 1.21 18.04 0.37
C GLU A 558 0.59 17.28 1.56
N THR A 559 0.76 15.96 1.61
CA THR A 559 0.26 15.11 2.70
C THR A 559 0.78 15.56 4.07
N TYR A 560 2.08 15.87 4.16
CA TYR A 560 2.72 16.29 5.41
C TYR A 560 2.34 17.73 5.77
N ILE A 561 2.16 18.61 4.77
CA ILE A 561 1.66 19.98 4.98
C ILE A 561 0.25 19.96 5.55
N LEU A 562 -0.67 19.21 4.94
CA LEU A 562 -2.07 19.12 5.36
C LEU A 562 -2.17 18.62 6.80
N TYR A 563 -1.35 17.61 7.15
CA TYR A 563 -1.30 17.10 8.51
C TYR A 563 -0.72 18.13 9.51
N LEU A 564 0.39 18.80 9.17
CA LEU A 564 0.96 19.87 10.01
C LEU A 564 -0.05 21.00 10.22
N TYR A 565 -0.73 21.43 9.15
CA TYR A 565 -1.69 22.51 9.19
C TYR A 565 -2.92 22.15 10.03
N LYS A 566 -3.39 20.91 9.94
CA LYS A 566 -4.44 20.38 10.82
C LYS A 566 -4.04 20.51 12.30
N LEU A 567 -2.87 19.99 12.68
CA LEU A 567 -2.38 20.07 14.07
C LEU A 567 -2.21 21.53 14.53
N TYR A 568 -1.66 22.38 13.66
CA TYR A 568 -1.47 23.81 13.89
C TYR A 568 -2.77 24.56 14.17
N LEU A 569 -3.84 24.25 13.43
CA LEU A 569 -5.15 24.87 13.61
C LEU A 569 -5.89 24.32 14.83
N GLU A 570 -5.88 23.00 15.03
CA GLU A 570 -6.50 22.34 16.18
C GLU A 570 -5.92 22.86 17.51
N TYR A 571 -4.59 23.01 17.60
CA TYR A 571 -3.93 23.60 18.77
C TYR A 571 -4.45 25.03 19.07
N ARG A 572 -4.79 25.80 18.04
CA ARG A 572 -5.32 27.17 18.17
C ARG A 572 -6.84 27.23 18.37
N GLY A 573 -7.49 26.09 18.56
CA GLY A 573 -8.95 26.00 18.66
C GLY A 573 -9.66 26.38 17.36
N ARG A 574 -8.97 26.33 16.22
CA ARG A 574 -9.52 26.60 14.89
C ARG A 574 -9.83 25.28 14.22
N GLN A 575 -11.02 25.16 13.62
CA GLN A 575 -11.33 23.98 12.83
C GLN A 575 -10.69 24.10 11.43
N PRO A 576 -9.94 23.08 10.98
CA PRO A 576 -9.18 23.12 9.72
C PRO A 576 -10.03 23.09 8.46
N TYR A 577 -11.30 22.71 8.57
CA TYR A 577 -12.23 22.62 7.45
C TYR A 577 -13.54 23.35 7.80
N ASN A 578 -14.18 23.97 6.81
CA ASN A 578 -15.56 24.46 6.92
C ASN A 578 -16.52 23.27 7.09
N THR A 579 -16.55 22.69 8.29
CA THR A 579 -17.55 21.69 8.64
C THR A 579 -18.77 22.44 9.14
N ILE A 580 -19.69 22.75 8.21
CA ILE A 580 -21.07 22.99 8.63
C ILE A 580 -21.51 21.67 9.27
N ASN A 581 -21.69 21.68 10.58
CA ASN A 581 -22.20 20.51 11.28
C ASN A 581 -23.66 20.32 10.86
N LEU A 582 -23.88 19.45 9.87
CA LEU A 582 -25.18 19.22 9.23
C LEU A 582 -26.24 18.74 10.23
N ALA A 583 -25.82 18.13 11.34
CA ALA A 583 -26.70 17.67 12.40
C ALA A 583 -27.06 18.78 13.41
N ARG A 584 -26.44 19.97 13.31
CA ARG A 584 -26.63 21.11 14.24
C ARG A 584 -26.35 20.73 15.72
N CYS A 585 -25.61 19.66 15.98
CA CYS A 585 -25.26 19.22 17.33
C CYS A 585 -23.79 18.80 17.44
N GLN A 586 -23.14 19.11 18.56
CA GLN A 586 -21.75 18.74 18.83
C GLN A 586 -21.66 17.95 20.14
N THR A 587 -21.08 16.76 20.09
CA THR A 587 -20.82 15.97 21.30
C THR A 587 -19.62 16.53 22.06
N LEU A 588 -19.76 16.70 23.38
CA LEU A 588 -18.70 17.12 24.29
C LEU A 588 -18.70 16.22 25.53
N ASP A 589 -17.50 15.84 25.97
CA ASP A 589 -17.30 15.25 27.29
C ASP A 589 -16.92 16.36 28.27
N ILE A 590 -17.79 16.59 29.26
CA ILE A 590 -17.63 17.68 30.22
C ILE A 590 -17.30 17.13 31.62
N PRO A 591 -16.37 17.78 32.35
CA PRO A 591 -16.02 17.37 33.70
C PRO A 591 -17.20 17.57 34.67
N ILE A 592 -17.39 16.59 35.54
CA ILE A 592 -18.33 16.67 36.66
C ILE A 592 -17.61 17.33 37.85
N THR A 593 -18.14 18.46 38.31
CA THR A 593 -17.57 19.26 39.41
C THR A 593 -18.60 19.49 40.52
N ASP A 594 -18.14 19.79 41.73
CA ASP A 594 -18.98 20.04 42.91
C ASP A 594 -20.03 18.93 43.20
N SER A 595 -19.75 17.69 42.82
CA SER A 595 -20.68 16.56 42.91
C SER A 595 -20.11 15.43 43.80
N ALA A 596 -20.97 14.55 44.30
CA ALA A 596 -20.52 13.39 45.09
C ALA A 596 -19.75 12.33 44.24
N ILE A 597 -19.81 12.45 42.92
CA ILE A 597 -19.12 11.58 41.96
C ILE A 597 -18.13 12.39 41.13
N SER A 598 -17.08 11.73 40.63
CA SER A 598 -16.08 12.32 39.75
C SER A 598 -16.06 11.66 38.36
N GLY A 599 -15.38 12.32 37.43
CA GLY A 599 -15.22 11.90 36.04
C GLY A 599 -15.91 12.86 35.08
N GLU A 600 -16.23 12.36 33.90
CA GLU A 600 -16.82 13.13 32.81
C GLU A 600 -18.22 12.63 32.46
N MET A 601 -19.03 13.53 31.91
CA MET A 601 -20.35 13.26 31.35
C MET A 601 -20.36 13.65 29.87
N SER A 602 -20.86 12.75 29.03
CA SER A 602 -21.02 13.01 27.60
C SER A 602 -22.36 13.69 27.32
N ILE A 603 -22.33 14.82 26.60
CA ILE A 603 -23.52 15.59 26.23
C ILE A 603 -23.50 15.94 24.75
N GLN A 604 -24.66 16.15 24.15
CA GLN A 604 -24.80 16.78 22.84
C GLN A 604 -25.22 18.24 23.02
N VAL A 605 -24.43 19.17 22.50
CA VAL A 605 -24.74 20.60 22.52
C VAL A 605 -25.45 20.98 21.23
N ILE A 606 -26.64 21.55 21.34
CA ILE A 606 -27.41 22.03 20.19
C ILE A 606 -26.87 23.40 19.77
N LEU A 607 -26.32 23.48 18.56
CA LEU A 607 -25.71 24.67 18.02
C LEU A 607 -26.77 25.68 17.56
N SER A 608 -26.50 26.96 17.72
CA SER A 608 -27.33 28.06 17.18
C SER A 608 -26.84 28.49 15.79
N GLY A 609 -27.63 29.33 15.10
CA GLY A 609 -27.22 29.93 13.82
C GLY A 609 -26.14 31.02 13.96
N ASP A 610 -25.82 31.44 15.19
CA ASP A 610 -24.79 32.45 15.48
C ASP A 610 -23.50 31.80 16.00
N ARG A 611 -22.39 32.04 15.29
CA ARG A 611 -21.05 31.53 15.64
C ARG A 611 -20.57 32.06 16.99
N ASN A 612 -20.89 33.31 17.35
CA ASN A 612 -20.46 33.89 18.62
C ASN A 612 -21.14 33.19 19.81
N THR A 613 -22.41 32.85 19.67
CA THR A 613 -23.14 32.06 20.66
C THR A 613 -22.60 30.62 20.75
N ASN A 614 -22.21 30.02 19.62
CA ASN A 614 -21.64 28.67 19.58
C ASN A 614 -20.27 28.53 20.28
N SER A 615 -19.51 29.62 20.41
CA SER A 615 -18.26 29.64 21.17
C SER A 615 -18.44 29.51 22.70
N LYS A 616 -19.69 29.54 23.19
CA LYS A 616 -20.04 29.47 24.62
C LYS A 616 -20.94 28.26 24.89
N PRO A 617 -20.44 27.02 24.80
CA PRO A 617 -21.25 25.81 24.86
C PRO A 617 -22.07 25.68 26.14
N ALA A 618 -21.59 26.24 27.26
CA ALA A 618 -22.33 26.30 28.54
C ALA A 618 -23.69 27.02 28.47
N LYS A 619 -23.85 27.96 27.54
CA LYS A 619 -25.08 28.76 27.38
C LYS A 619 -26.06 28.17 26.37
N LEU A 620 -25.69 27.07 25.71
CA LEU A 620 -26.52 26.41 24.70
C LEU A 620 -27.39 25.31 25.33
N PRO A 621 -28.49 24.94 24.67
CA PRO A 621 -29.24 23.75 25.04
C PRO A 621 -28.36 22.50 24.93
N TRP A 622 -28.43 21.63 25.92
CA TRP A 622 -27.74 20.34 25.89
C TRP A 622 -28.78 19.22 25.80
N GLU A 623 -28.39 18.09 25.27
CA GLU A 623 -29.12 16.84 25.34
C GLU A 623 -28.20 15.78 25.92
N ILE A 624 -28.74 14.95 26.80
CA ILE A 624 -28.03 13.81 27.38
C ILE A 624 -28.76 12.53 26.99
N SER A 625 -28.00 11.53 26.56
CA SER A 625 -28.61 10.24 26.21
C SER A 625 -29.11 9.53 27.47
N ARG A 626 -30.18 8.76 27.32
CA ARG A 626 -30.73 7.95 28.41
C ARG A 626 -29.70 6.95 28.95
N SER A 627 -28.87 6.38 28.08
CA SER A 627 -27.77 5.48 28.47
C SER A 627 -26.73 6.18 29.33
N GLU A 628 -26.41 7.44 29.03
CA GLU A 628 -25.47 8.23 29.82
C GLU A 628 -26.05 8.61 31.18
N VAL A 629 -27.35 8.94 31.25
CA VAL A 629 -28.03 9.16 32.53
C VAL A 629 -27.98 7.90 33.39
N LEU A 630 -28.23 6.72 32.82
CA LEU A 630 -28.12 5.45 33.55
C LEU A 630 -26.68 5.19 34.04
N ARG A 631 -25.67 5.51 33.23
CA ARG A 631 -24.26 5.45 33.63
C ARG A 631 -23.95 6.40 34.79
N MET A 632 -24.57 7.57 34.84
CA MET A 632 -24.40 8.50 35.96
C MET A 632 -25.11 8.00 37.23
N LEU A 633 -26.33 7.47 37.10
CA LEU A 633 -27.08 6.93 38.23
C LEU A 633 -26.38 5.73 38.87
N SER A 634 -25.74 4.86 38.07
CA SER A 634 -24.95 3.74 38.60
C SER A 634 -23.76 4.21 39.43
N LYS A 635 -23.11 5.32 39.06
CA LYS A 635 -22.06 5.95 39.89
C LYS A 635 -22.59 6.50 41.21
N PHE A 636 -23.86 6.89 41.27
CA PHE A 636 -24.54 7.28 42.52
C PHE A 636 -25.11 6.09 43.30
N ASN A 637 -24.92 4.84 42.85
CA ASN A 637 -25.56 3.64 43.39
C ASN A 637 -27.10 3.76 43.44
N VAL A 638 -27.71 4.43 42.46
CA VAL A 638 -29.17 4.55 42.32
C VAL A 638 -29.65 3.61 41.23
N ASP A 639 -30.39 2.58 41.62
CA ASP A 639 -31.03 1.63 40.69
C ASP A 639 -32.45 2.12 40.36
N SER A 640 -32.55 3.03 39.39
CA SER A 640 -33.81 3.56 38.88
C SER A 640 -33.62 4.11 37.47
N MET A 641 -34.70 4.18 36.70
CA MET A 641 -34.68 4.76 35.35
C MET A 641 -35.31 6.16 35.31
N PRO A 642 -34.91 6.99 34.32
CA PRO A 642 -35.62 8.23 34.01
C PRO A 642 -37.06 7.97 33.57
N THR A 643 -38.02 8.75 34.08
CA THR A 643 -39.43 8.66 33.69
C THR A 643 -39.68 9.09 32.25
N ASP A 644 -38.84 9.97 31.70
CA ASP A 644 -38.88 10.34 30.29
C ASP A 644 -38.33 9.20 29.43
N LYS A 645 -39.18 8.65 28.55
CA LYS A 645 -38.85 7.52 27.66
C LYS A 645 -38.12 7.92 26.38
N LYS A 646 -37.84 9.20 26.15
CA LYS A 646 -37.03 9.64 25.01
C LYS A 646 -35.60 9.12 25.11
N ASP A 647 -34.99 8.87 23.95
CA ASP A 647 -33.59 8.45 23.85
C ASP A 647 -32.62 9.55 24.34
N TYR A 648 -33.04 10.81 24.23
CA TYR A 648 -32.33 11.99 24.68
C TYR A 648 -33.21 12.88 25.54
N ILE A 649 -32.63 13.40 26.61
CA ILE A 649 -33.29 14.28 27.57
C ILE A 649 -32.69 15.68 27.41
N ALA A 650 -33.54 16.66 27.10
CA ALA A 650 -33.14 18.04 26.91
C ALA A 650 -32.86 18.74 28.25
N LEU A 651 -31.72 19.42 28.33
CA LEU A 651 -31.27 20.27 29.42
C LEU A 651 -31.22 21.70 28.86
N GLU A 652 -32.33 22.42 28.87
CA GLU A 652 -32.39 23.77 28.30
C GLU A 652 -32.00 24.84 29.32
N ALA A 653 -32.41 24.66 30.58
CA ALA A 653 -32.13 25.57 31.68
C ALA A 653 -30.75 25.34 32.30
N GLU A 654 -30.29 26.31 33.10
CA GLU A 654 -29.08 26.16 33.95
C GLU A 654 -29.24 25.02 34.94
N GLU A 655 -30.46 24.74 35.40
CA GLU A 655 -30.78 23.64 36.29
C GLU A 655 -31.94 22.83 35.72
N THR A 656 -31.74 21.52 35.57
CA THR A 656 -32.77 20.60 35.07
C THR A 656 -32.89 19.40 36.00
N ASN A 657 -34.12 19.05 36.38
CA ASN A 657 -34.42 17.91 37.24
C ASN A 657 -34.97 16.74 36.41
N ILE A 658 -34.16 15.70 36.23
CA ILE A 658 -34.57 14.47 35.56
C ILE A 658 -35.27 13.57 36.57
N ARG A 659 -36.59 13.45 36.47
CA ARG A 659 -37.39 12.59 37.37
C ARG A 659 -37.11 11.12 37.13
N LEU A 660 -37.02 10.36 38.22
CA LEU A 660 -36.76 8.93 38.24
C LEU A 660 -38.01 8.16 38.67
N GLU A 661 -38.16 6.92 38.21
CA GLU A 661 -39.31 6.06 38.51
C GLU A 661 -39.48 5.78 40.02
N ASN A 662 -38.38 5.78 40.78
CA ASN A 662 -38.39 5.58 42.23
C ASN A 662 -38.82 6.83 43.05
N GLY A 663 -39.29 7.90 42.39
CA GLY A 663 -39.74 9.14 43.02
C GLY A 663 -38.61 10.12 43.38
N GLN A 664 -37.34 9.78 43.13
CA GLN A 664 -36.21 10.72 43.22
C GLN A 664 -36.06 11.51 41.90
N ALA A 665 -35.16 12.50 41.88
CA ALA A 665 -34.74 13.15 40.65
C ALA A 665 -33.21 13.35 40.62
N LEU A 666 -32.62 13.21 39.45
CA LEU A 666 -31.24 13.63 39.18
C LEU A 666 -31.28 15.10 38.76
N LYS A 667 -30.78 15.96 39.63
CA LYS A 667 -30.58 17.39 39.38
C LYS A 667 -29.28 17.60 38.64
N VAL A 668 -29.38 18.19 37.46
CA VAL A 668 -28.27 18.52 36.56
C VAL A 668 -28.13 20.04 36.49
N THR A 669 -27.01 20.58 36.95
CA THR A 669 -26.74 22.02 36.93
C THR A 669 -25.55 22.34 36.03
N LYS A 670 -25.78 23.14 34.98
CA LYS A 670 -24.75 23.66 34.09
C LYS A 670 -23.93 24.73 34.79
N LYS A 671 -22.61 24.71 34.61
CA LYS A 671 -21.70 25.76 35.10
C LYS A 671 -21.35 26.75 33.99
N SER A 672 -20.78 27.89 34.38
CA SER A 672 -20.41 28.98 33.45
C SER A 672 -19.26 28.62 32.51
N LYS A 673 -18.37 27.71 32.92
CA LYS A 673 -17.43 26.97 32.06
C LYS A 673 -18.04 25.59 31.76
N PRO A 674 -17.73 24.93 30.63
CA PRO A 674 -18.29 23.63 30.27
C PRO A 674 -17.92 22.57 31.32
N ALA A 675 -18.78 22.46 32.32
CA ALA A 675 -18.69 21.57 33.48
C ALA A 675 -20.11 21.44 34.04
N VAL A 676 -20.36 20.34 34.75
CA VAL A 676 -21.69 20.01 35.27
C VAL A 676 -21.63 19.61 36.73
N LYS A 677 -22.65 19.99 37.50
CA LYS A 677 -22.91 19.49 38.84
C LYS A 677 -24.10 18.54 38.82
N LEU A 678 -23.97 17.42 39.53
CA LEU A 678 -24.97 16.37 39.64
C LEU A 678 -25.32 16.10 41.09
N GLU A 679 -26.62 16.07 41.39
CA GLU A 679 -27.15 15.77 42.72
C GLU A 679 -28.39 14.89 42.63
N ILE A 680 -28.52 13.93 43.56
CA ILE A 680 -29.77 13.18 43.73
C ILE A 680 -30.63 13.90 44.76
N ILE A 681 -31.84 14.30 44.37
CA ILE A 681 -32.81 14.95 45.23
C ILE A 681 -34.05 14.05 45.42
N ARG A 682 -34.65 14.10 46.62
CA ARG A 682 -35.93 13.44 46.86
C ARG A 682 -37.06 14.38 46.48
N SER A 683 -37.95 13.96 45.58
CA SER A 683 -39.12 14.75 45.21
C SER A 683 -40.12 14.68 46.38
N TYR A 684 -40.31 15.78 47.11
CA TYR A 684 -41.46 15.92 48.00
C TYR A 684 -42.71 16.10 47.13
N ILE A 685 -43.55 15.08 47.03
CA ILE A 685 -44.90 15.23 46.52
C ILE A 685 -45.74 15.77 47.67
N GLY A 686 -46.04 17.07 47.63
CA GLY A 686 -47.20 17.63 48.35
C GLY A 686 -48.47 17.17 47.63
N TYR A 687 -49.45 16.74 48.41
CA TYR A 687 -50.79 16.29 48.00
C TYR A 687 -51.50 17.25 47.04
#